data_AF-A0A6L9KV26-F1
#
_entry.id   AF-A0A6L9KV26-F1
#
_cell.length_a   1.000
_cell.length_b   1.000
_cell.length_c   1.000
_cell.angle_alpha   90.00
_cell.angle_beta   90.00
_cell.angle_gamma   90.00
#
_symmetry.space_group_name_H-M   'P 1'
#
loop_
_entity.id
_entity.type
_entity.pdbx_description
1 polymer ?
#
loop_
_entity_poly.entity_id
_entity_poly.type
_entity_poly.pdbx_seq_one_letter_code
_entity_poly.pdbx_strand_id
1 'polypeptide(L)'
;MQHKNCCHNRLAARAATQLPQPKVSAPSPTEINQFVSLFNSGRHTEMENQARKLLERYPGSGLVWKALGASLKAQGKMALFELQRATELLPDDAEAHYNLANALKALGRLDDAVASYHRVLKFRPDLAEAHNNLGNALKDLGRLDDAVTSYHRALRFKPGYAEAHYNLANALKDLGRLDDAVASYHRALRFKPDFAETHSNLGVVLNDLGHVDDAETSYRRALALKPDYAMVLDNLALLLNAQGKSAMAMNCIMQSLGLEETVEAKKIFVTCVKHLHITTDNTEVRSALVRALTETWGRPTEIAGVCIRLIRLDPDIQEAMARVTHAWPLRLSIQDLFGSGGLTALQSNPLLRALLNATHVDDIETERFLTTVRCAMLEAIDETKASVGTLGMAMDFYCSLANQCFINEYVFSHTDAEIRKASDLRNSLVAALDAGTEVPALWPIAVATYFPLFSLPLATRLLDTHWPDPVMAVLVQQIREPEEERQLQATISRVTRIEDEVSLRVQNQYEDNPYPRWIKATPTPKAMDIPGYLSRKFPLAVLKHRAMTGNIEVLIAGCGTGQHSIATARQLHGATVLAVDLSLSSLGYAKRKTRELGLTSIEYAQADLLNLGALGRDFDMIESVGVLHHLADPWAGWRVLLSILRPGGFMKLGFYSELARRDIVKARAIIAGQGYGTTANDIRKCRQHLLDLDKHENLGMAVRTLDFFSTSACRDLLFHVQEHRMTLTAIDSFLRENNLGFVGFELDPSVLGAYRRRFPDDQTLTHLDYWQLFERENPDTFFGMYQFWIQKLNDPVS
;
A
#
# COMPACT_ATOMS: atom_id res chain seq x y z
N MET A 1 -49.20 25.50 46.40
CA MET A 1 -49.29 25.93 47.81
C MET A 1 -47.90 26.41 48.21
N GLN A 2 -47.64 27.73 48.28
CA GLN A 2 -47.77 28.57 49.49
C GLN A 2 -47.04 27.93 50.69
N HIS A 3 -46.09 28.53 51.43
CA HIS A 3 -45.88 29.94 51.76
C HIS A 3 -44.50 30.17 52.44
N LYS A 4 -43.85 31.30 52.11
CA LYS A 4 -43.29 32.37 52.99
C LYS A 4 -42.29 32.11 54.14
N ASN A 5 -41.17 32.83 54.01
CA ASN A 5 -40.65 33.93 54.88
C ASN A 5 -39.68 33.71 56.06
N CYS A 6 -38.53 34.40 55.88
CA CYS A 6 -37.86 35.39 56.74
C CYS A 6 -37.30 35.04 58.13
N CYS A 7 -35.96 35.16 58.19
CA CYS A 7 -35.14 35.98 59.11
C CYS A 7 -35.51 36.03 60.61
N HIS A 8 -34.54 35.69 61.49
CA HIS A 8 -34.00 36.62 62.51
C HIS A 8 -32.69 36.11 63.16
N ASN A 9 -31.73 37.05 63.27
CA ASN A 9 -30.73 37.30 64.33
C ASN A 9 -29.72 36.26 64.85
N ARG A 10 -28.45 36.52 64.48
CA ARG A 10 -27.28 36.88 65.31
C ARG A 10 -27.08 36.31 66.73
N LEU A 11 -25.80 35.91 66.92
CA LEU A 11 -24.94 35.83 68.12
C LEU A 11 -24.90 34.49 68.88
N ALA A 12 -23.80 33.76 68.70
CA ALA A 12 -22.84 33.53 69.79
C ALA A 12 -21.53 32.93 69.23
N ALA A 13 -20.43 33.50 69.67
CA ALA A 13 -19.07 33.14 69.32
C ALA A 13 -18.72 31.69 69.70
N ARG A 14 -18.03 30.98 68.80
CA ARG A 14 -17.07 29.95 69.19
C ARG A 14 -15.75 30.25 68.50
N ALA A 15 -14.78 30.56 69.34
CA ALA A 15 -13.38 30.72 69.00
C ALA A 15 -12.88 29.48 68.26
N ALA A 16 -12.56 29.65 66.98
CA ALA A 16 -11.60 28.79 66.30
C ALA A 16 -10.24 29.42 66.54
N THR A 17 -9.47 28.80 67.41
CA THR A 17 -8.06 29.03 67.67
C THR A 17 -7.32 29.11 66.34
N GLN A 18 -6.94 30.31 65.91
CA GLN A 18 -5.91 30.48 64.89
C GLN A 18 -4.61 29.92 65.48
N LEU A 19 -4.26 28.70 65.09
CA LEU A 19 -2.87 28.25 65.15
C LEU A 19 -2.05 29.31 64.39
N PRO A 20 -0.95 29.82 64.95
CA PRO A 20 -0.11 30.78 64.25
C PRO A 20 0.40 30.08 62.98
N GLN A 21 0.01 30.57 61.81
CA GLN A 21 0.67 30.15 60.59
C GLN A 21 2.16 30.50 60.75
N PRO A 22 3.08 29.55 60.49
CA PRO A 22 4.50 29.87 60.53
C PRO A 22 4.71 31.02 59.55
N LYS A 23 5.35 32.11 59.99
CA LYS A 23 5.90 33.10 59.07
C LYS A 23 6.79 32.35 58.09
N VAL A 24 6.30 32.11 56.87
CA VAL A 24 7.09 31.52 55.80
C VAL A 24 8.20 32.52 55.53
N SER A 25 9.40 32.23 56.04
CA SER A 25 10.57 33.05 55.76
C SER A 25 10.82 33.00 54.25
N ALA A 26 10.97 34.16 53.63
CA ALA A 26 11.43 34.23 52.25
C ALA A 26 12.95 33.98 52.23
N PRO A 27 13.50 33.42 51.14
CA PRO A 27 14.94 33.36 50.96
C PRO A 27 15.58 34.75 51.13
N SER A 28 16.73 34.82 51.79
CA SER A 28 17.44 36.09 51.97
C SER A 28 17.92 36.68 50.63
N PRO A 29 18.14 38.00 50.52
CA PRO A 29 18.67 38.61 49.29
C PRO A 29 19.99 37.98 48.81
N THR A 30 20.84 37.55 49.74
CA THR A 30 22.09 36.84 49.42
C THR A 30 21.83 35.46 48.82
N GLU A 31 20.91 34.69 49.40
CA GLU A 31 20.49 33.38 48.87
C GLU A 31 19.85 33.54 47.48
N ILE A 32 19.01 34.55 47.28
CA ILE A 32 18.40 34.88 45.98
C ILE A 32 19.47 35.29 44.95
N ASN A 33 20.43 36.13 45.31
CA ASN A 33 21.47 36.59 44.38
C ASN A 33 22.40 35.46 43.94
N GLN A 34 22.79 34.57 44.87
CA GLN A 34 23.55 33.36 44.52
C GLN A 34 22.75 32.43 43.62
N PHE A 35 21.46 32.29 43.89
CA PHE A 35 20.52 31.48 43.12
C PHE A 35 20.31 32.02 41.70
N VAL A 36 20.12 33.33 41.55
CA VAL A 36 20.00 34.01 40.25
C VAL A 36 21.31 33.96 39.47
N SER A 37 22.46 34.04 40.13
CA SER A 37 23.78 33.90 39.48
C SER A 37 23.95 32.51 38.85
N LEU A 38 23.53 31.44 39.54
CA LEU A 38 23.59 30.08 39.00
C LEU A 38 22.70 29.94 37.77
N PHE A 39 21.49 30.50 37.82
CA PHE A 39 20.56 30.52 36.69
C PHE A 39 21.17 31.25 35.47
N ASN A 40 21.69 32.45 35.66
CA ASN A 40 22.29 33.25 34.59
C ASN A 40 23.57 32.62 34.00
N SER A 41 24.29 31.81 34.78
CA SER A 41 25.49 31.10 34.33
C SER A 41 25.21 29.75 33.63
N GLY A 42 23.95 29.34 33.48
CA GLY A 42 23.57 28.08 32.82
C GLY A 42 23.98 26.81 33.59
N ARG A 43 24.37 26.94 34.86
CA ARG A 43 24.80 25.82 35.72
C ARG A 43 23.58 25.05 36.26
N HIS A 44 22.81 24.44 35.38
CA HIS A 44 21.49 23.84 35.68
C HIS A 44 21.52 22.74 36.75
N THR A 45 22.53 21.87 36.74
CA THR A 45 22.66 20.80 37.76
C THR A 45 22.88 21.35 39.16
N GLU A 46 23.73 22.38 39.28
CA GLU A 46 23.97 23.04 40.57
C GLU A 46 22.78 23.86 41.01
N MET A 47 22.11 24.52 40.05
CA MET A 47 20.87 25.23 40.27
C MET A 47 19.77 24.31 40.81
N GLU A 48 19.65 23.09 40.28
CA GLU A 48 18.71 22.08 40.77
C GLU A 48 19.04 21.71 42.23
N ASN A 49 20.30 21.36 42.52
CA ASN A 49 20.73 20.97 43.85
C ASN A 49 20.50 22.09 44.88
N GLN A 50 20.82 23.33 44.51
CA GLN A 50 20.61 24.52 45.33
C GLN A 50 19.11 24.80 45.53
N ALA A 51 18.29 24.66 44.47
CA ALA A 51 16.85 24.86 44.54
C ALA A 51 16.19 23.85 45.49
N ARG A 52 16.56 22.56 45.42
CA ARG A 52 16.02 21.53 46.32
C ARG A 52 16.33 21.84 47.79
N LYS A 53 17.58 22.22 48.11
CA LYS A 53 17.98 22.67 49.46
C LYS A 53 17.22 23.91 49.94
N LEU A 54 16.99 24.86 49.04
CA LEU A 54 16.20 26.05 49.36
C LEU A 54 14.72 25.71 49.58
N LEU A 55 14.16 24.73 48.87
CA LEU A 55 12.77 24.29 49.05
C LEU A 55 12.55 23.49 50.34
N GLU A 56 13.56 22.82 50.87
CA GLU A 56 13.50 22.22 52.21
C GLU A 56 13.27 23.30 53.29
N ARG A 57 13.90 24.47 53.13
CA ARG A 57 13.81 25.59 54.07
C ARG A 57 12.62 26.52 53.76
N TYR A 58 12.28 26.66 52.49
CA TYR A 58 11.31 27.63 51.97
C TYR A 58 10.32 26.98 50.98
N PRO A 59 9.51 26.00 51.42
CA PRO A 59 8.65 25.22 50.53
C PRO A 59 7.54 26.05 49.84
N GLY A 60 7.23 27.23 50.37
CA GLY A 60 6.27 28.18 49.78
C GLY A 60 6.90 29.15 48.76
N SER A 61 8.20 29.04 48.47
CA SER A 61 8.87 29.96 47.55
C SER A 61 8.59 29.61 46.09
N GLY A 62 7.56 30.24 45.52
CA GLY A 62 7.19 30.06 44.11
C GLY A 62 8.33 30.38 43.13
N LEU A 63 9.20 31.34 43.46
CA LEU A 63 10.39 31.68 42.66
C LEU A 63 11.37 30.50 42.56
N VAL A 64 11.59 29.80 43.67
CA VAL A 64 12.51 28.65 43.72
C VAL A 64 11.91 27.45 42.98
N TRP A 65 10.60 27.21 43.11
CA TRP A 65 9.88 26.21 42.32
C TRP A 65 9.93 26.51 40.81
N LYS A 66 9.70 27.77 40.40
CA LYS A 66 9.78 28.21 38.99
C LYS A 66 11.16 27.91 38.41
N ALA A 67 12.21 28.28 39.14
CA ALA A 67 13.58 28.09 38.69
C ALA A 67 14.01 26.62 38.69
N LEU A 68 13.55 25.81 39.66
CA LEU A 68 13.75 24.36 39.65
C LEU A 68 13.13 23.72 38.40
N GLY A 69 11.85 24.04 38.11
CA GLY A 69 11.16 23.52 36.94
C GLY A 69 11.83 23.92 35.62
N ALA A 70 12.26 25.18 35.50
CA ALA A 70 13.02 25.65 34.34
C ALA A 70 14.38 24.93 34.19
N SER A 71 15.10 24.72 35.30
CA SER A 71 16.38 24.00 35.30
C SER A 71 16.24 22.52 34.91
N LEU A 72 15.22 21.84 35.44
CA LEU A 72 14.91 20.46 35.08
C LEU A 72 14.62 20.34 33.58
N LYS A 73 13.80 21.24 33.04
CA LYS A 73 13.50 21.29 31.60
C LYS A 73 14.75 21.52 30.76
N ALA A 74 15.65 22.43 31.17
CA ALA A 74 16.91 22.67 30.47
C ALA A 74 17.83 21.44 30.46
N GLN A 75 17.73 20.58 31.46
CA GLN A 75 18.42 19.28 31.53
C GLN A 75 17.68 18.14 30.81
N GLY A 76 16.55 18.41 30.14
CA GLY A 76 15.72 17.38 29.51
C GLY A 76 14.93 16.51 30.48
N LYS A 77 14.84 16.89 31.76
CA LYS A 77 14.07 16.18 32.79
C LYS A 77 12.60 16.64 32.78
N MET A 78 11.70 15.72 33.11
CA MET A 78 10.28 16.03 33.28
C MET A 78 10.09 16.91 34.53
N ALA A 79 9.38 18.04 34.37
CA ALA A 79 9.28 19.09 35.40
C ALA A 79 7.82 19.52 35.67
N LEU A 80 6.84 18.69 35.28
CA LEU A 80 5.42 19.05 35.32
C LEU A 80 4.97 19.43 36.74
N PHE A 81 5.36 18.63 37.74
CA PHE A 81 4.99 18.85 39.13
C PHE A 81 5.55 20.18 39.66
N GLU A 82 6.83 20.44 39.44
CA GLU A 82 7.52 21.65 39.88
C GLU A 82 6.92 22.90 39.24
N LEU A 83 6.59 22.83 37.94
CA LEU A 83 5.97 23.93 37.20
C LEU A 83 4.52 24.18 37.63
N GLN A 84 3.74 23.13 37.91
CA GLN A 84 2.40 23.26 38.49
C GLN A 84 2.48 23.95 39.86
N ARG A 85 3.39 23.48 40.73
CA ARG A 85 3.59 24.08 42.05
C ARG A 85 4.04 25.54 41.96
N ALA A 86 4.88 25.88 40.99
CA ALA A 86 5.26 27.26 40.71
C ALA A 86 4.05 28.12 40.34
N THR A 87 3.15 27.64 39.47
CA THR A 87 1.94 28.39 39.08
C THR A 87 0.89 28.51 40.18
N GLU A 88 0.80 27.55 41.10
CA GLU A 88 -0.07 27.65 42.28
C GLU A 88 0.40 28.76 43.25
N LEU A 89 1.71 28.86 43.44
CA LEU A 89 2.34 29.84 44.33
C LEU A 89 2.53 31.21 43.66
N LEU A 90 2.56 31.25 42.33
CA LEU A 90 2.68 32.46 41.50
C LEU A 90 1.56 32.50 40.43
N PRO A 91 0.29 32.67 40.84
CA PRO A 91 -0.86 32.54 39.93
C PRO A 91 -0.89 33.60 38.82
N ASP A 92 -0.16 34.71 38.99
CA ASP A 92 -0.10 35.83 38.06
C ASP A 92 1.26 35.95 37.34
N ASP A 93 2.19 35.02 37.54
CA ASP A 93 3.51 35.03 36.88
C ASP A 93 3.41 34.40 35.48
N ALA A 94 3.49 35.24 34.45
CA ALA A 94 3.39 34.83 33.06
C ALA A 94 4.48 33.82 32.63
N GLU A 95 5.67 33.88 33.22
CA GLU A 95 6.79 33.01 32.86
C GLU A 95 6.61 31.59 33.45
N ALA A 96 6.09 31.49 34.68
CA ALA A 96 5.70 30.22 35.29
C ALA A 96 4.63 29.51 34.44
N HIS A 97 3.57 30.23 34.05
CA HIS A 97 2.53 29.71 33.16
C HIS A 97 3.08 29.34 31.77
N TYR A 98 4.01 30.10 31.22
CA TYR A 98 4.62 29.81 29.92
C TYR A 98 5.47 28.54 29.95
N ASN A 99 6.25 28.34 31.02
CA ASN A 99 7.03 27.12 31.21
C ASN A 99 6.13 25.89 31.41
N LEU A 100 5.06 26.03 32.20
CA LEU A 100 4.06 24.98 32.37
C LEU A 100 3.37 24.63 31.05
N ALA A 101 2.93 25.63 30.27
CA ALA A 101 2.28 25.43 28.97
C ALA A 101 3.16 24.63 28.00
N ASN A 102 4.45 24.99 27.90
CA ASN A 102 5.40 24.28 27.06
C ASN A 102 5.59 22.81 27.51
N ALA A 103 5.63 22.56 28.82
CA ALA A 103 5.76 21.20 29.36
C ALA A 103 4.49 20.36 29.09
N LEU A 104 3.31 20.95 29.28
CA LEU A 104 2.03 20.30 28.96
C LEU A 104 1.93 19.94 27.47
N LYS A 105 2.34 20.87 26.59
CA LYS A 105 2.38 20.61 25.14
C LYS A 105 3.31 19.45 24.80
N ALA A 106 4.52 19.42 25.38
CA ALA A 106 5.48 18.33 25.15
C ALA A 106 4.96 16.96 25.63
N LEU A 107 4.03 16.94 26.60
CA LEU A 107 3.36 15.75 27.11
C LEU A 107 2.07 15.39 26.34
N GLY A 108 1.71 16.14 25.30
CA GLY A 108 0.46 15.93 24.55
C GLY A 108 -0.81 16.36 25.29
N ARG A 109 -0.70 17.04 26.45
CA ARG A 109 -1.82 17.61 27.20
C ARG A 109 -2.22 18.96 26.60
N LEU A 110 -2.72 18.93 25.37
CA LEU A 110 -2.86 20.11 24.53
C LEU A 110 -3.90 21.11 25.05
N ASP A 111 -5.06 20.66 25.55
CA ASP A 111 -6.08 21.56 26.12
C ASP A 111 -5.55 22.33 27.35
N ASP A 112 -4.83 21.64 28.24
CA ASP A 112 -4.20 22.25 29.41
C ASP A 112 -3.10 23.25 28.99
N ALA A 113 -2.35 22.93 27.94
CA ALA A 113 -1.34 23.83 27.37
C ALA A 113 -1.99 25.11 26.82
N VAL A 114 -3.10 24.98 26.07
CA VAL A 114 -3.88 26.11 25.55
C VAL A 114 -4.39 27.00 26.69
N ALA A 115 -4.98 26.42 27.73
CA ALA A 115 -5.44 27.17 28.90
C ALA A 115 -4.28 27.94 29.58
N SER A 116 -3.13 27.29 29.72
CA SER A 116 -1.94 27.89 30.30
C SER A 116 -1.39 29.04 29.42
N TYR A 117 -1.32 28.89 28.10
CA TYR A 117 -0.92 29.98 27.20
C TYR A 117 -1.89 31.17 27.23
N HIS A 118 -3.20 30.94 27.33
CA HIS A 118 -4.14 32.04 27.53
C HIS A 118 -3.89 32.79 28.83
N ARG A 119 -3.47 32.09 29.90
CA ARG A 119 -3.06 32.73 31.16
C ARG A 119 -1.81 33.59 30.98
N VAL A 120 -0.81 33.13 30.22
CA VAL A 120 0.36 33.94 29.84
C VAL A 120 -0.08 35.22 29.14
N LEU A 121 -0.93 35.09 28.11
CA LEU A 121 -1.38 36.20 27.27
C LEU A 121 -2.30 37.18 27.99
N LYS A 122 -2.95 36.77 29.08
CA LYS A 122 -3.69 37.68 29.96
C LYS A 122 -2.77 38.68 30.66
N PHE A 123 -1.54 38.28 30.98
CA PHE A 123 -0.55 39.12 31.67
C PHE A 123 0.47 39.77 30.74
N ARG A 124 0.80 39.12 29.63
CA ARG A 124 1.69 39.62 28.58
C ARG A 124 1.03 39.45 27.21
N PRO A 125 0.10 40.34 26.84
CA PRO A 125 -0.67 40.20 25.59
C PRO A 125 0.16 40.38 24.33
N ASP A 126 1.34 40.97 24.43
CA ASP A 126 2.29 41.28 23.35
C ASP A 126 3.40 40.22 23.17
N LEU A 127 3.41 39.16 23.98
CA LEU A 127 4.42 38.10 23.91
C LEU A 127 4.22 37.22 22.66
N ALA A 128 4.93 37.54 21.58
CA ALA A 128 4.82 36.87 20.29
C ALA A 128 5.09 35.35 20.38
N GLU A 129 6.06 34.93 21.18
CA GLU A 129 6.40 33.53 21.41
C GLU A 129 5.23 32.73 22.03
N ALA A 130 4.46 33.36 22.93
CA ALA A 130 3.28 32.74 23.53
C ALA A 130 2.13 32.61 22.53
N HIS A 131 1.89 33.62 21.68
CA HIS A 131 0.92 33.51 20.58
C HIS A 131 1.32 32.42 19.56
N ASN A 132 2.60 32.33 19.19
CA ASN A 132 3.09 31.29 18.29
C ASN A 132 2.90 29.88 18.89
N ASN A 133 3.27 29.68 20.16
CA ASN A 133 3.15 28.36 20.79
C ASN A 133 1.71 27.97 21.10
N LEU A 134 0.83 28.95 21.41
CA LEU A 134 -0.61 28.75 21.45
C LEU A 134 -1.12 28.28 20.08
N GLY A 135 -0.71 28.93 19.00
CA GLY A 135 -1.02 28.52 17.64
C GLY A 135 -0.60 27.07 17.35
N ASN A 136 0.61 26.69 17.76
CA ASN A 136 1.09 25.31 17.60
C ASN A 136 0.22 24.31 18.37
N ALA A 137 -0.14 24.60 19.62
CA ALA A 137 -1.00 23.71 20.42
C ALA A 137 -2.42 23.59 19.83
N LEU A 138 -2.98 24.69 19.30
CA LEU A 138 -4.28 24.70 18.62
C LEU A 138 -4.24 23.91 17.30
N LYS A 139 -3.15 24.03 16.53
CA LYS A 139 -2.91 23.23 15.33
C LYS A 139 -2.87 21.74 15.66
N ASP A 140 -2.14 21.36 16.71
CA ASP A 140 -2.03 19.97 17.17
C ASP A 140 -3.39 19.41 17.64
N LEU A 141 -4.32 20.27 18.09
CA LEU A 141 -5.72 19.95 18.41
C LEU A 141 -6.66 19.90 17.19
N GLY A 142 -6.18 20.22 15.98
CA GLY A 142 -7.01 20.35 14.78
C GLY A 142 -7.84 21.64 14.70
N ARG A 143 -7.65 22.60 15.61
CA ARG A 143 -8.32 23.90 15.63
C ARG A 143 -7.57 24.90 14.74
N LEU A 144 -7.57 24.65 13.44
CA LEU A 144 -6.69 25.32 12.48
C LEU A 144 -6.97 26.83 12.34
N ASP A 145 -8.23 27.27 12.31
CA ASP A 145 -8.56 28.71 12.23
C ASP A 145 -8.11 29.50 13.46
N ASP A 146 -8.24 28.90 14.65
CA ASP A 146 -7.76 29.49 15.90
C ASP A 146 -6.22 29.57 15.92
N ALA A 147 -5.56 28.55 15.34
CA ALA A 147 -4.11 28.55 15.17
C ALA A 147 -3.65 29.68 14.25
N VAL A 148 -4.28 29.83 13.07
CA VAL A 148 -4.03 30.93 12.13
C VAL A 148 -4.18 32.30 12.80
N THR A 149 -5.26 32.49 13.57
CA THR A 149 -5.50 33.72 14.33
C THR A 149 -4.36 34.00 15.32
N SER A 150 -3.90 32.96 16.01
CA SER A 150 -2.81 33.09 16.99
C SER A 150 -1.48 33.42 16.31
N TYR A 151 -1.14 32.81 15.18
CA TYR A 151 0.08 33.16 14.44
C TYR A 151 0.03 34.59 13.90
N HIS A 152 -1.11 35.06 13.37
CA HIS A 152 -1.24 36.46 12.95
C HIS A 152 -1.02 37.45 14.10
N ARG A 153 -1.47 37.11 15.33
CA ARG A 153 -1.16 37.92 16.53
C ARG A 153 0.32 37.91 16.84
N ALA A 154 0.99 36.74 16.79
CA ALA A 154 2.44 36.67 16.97
C ALA A 154 3.17 37.58 15.96
N LEU A 155 2.77 37.54 14.69
CA LEU A 155 3.35 38.34 13.61
C LEU A 155 3.03 39.83 13.70
N ARG A 156 1.91 40.22 14.32
CA ARG A 156 1.61 41.63 14.62
C ARG A 156 2.62 42.21 15.61
N PHE A 157 2.99 41.45 16.64
CA PHE A 157 3.97 41.89 17.65
C PHE A 157 5.42 41.71 17.20
N LYS A 158 5.69 40.70 16.38
CA LYS A 158 7.04 40.40 15.84
C LYS A 158 6.96 40.08 14.33
N PRO A 159 6.92 41.10 13.45
CA PRO A 159 6.76 40.89 12.01
C PRO A 159 7.84 40.04 11.33
N GLY A 160 9.05 40.05 11.90
CA GLY A 160 10.22 39.28 11.44
C GLY A 160 10.32 37.86 11.99
N TYR A 161 9.28 37.33 12.64
CA TYR A 161 9.33 36.02 13.28
C TYR A 161 9.20 34.89 12.23
N ALA A 162 10.33 34.42 11.70
CA ALA A 162 10.39 33.41 10.64
C ALA A 162 9.63 32.14 11.01
N GLU A 163 9.78 31.63 12.24
CA GLU A 163 9.09 30.44 12.73
C GLU A 163 7.55 30.63 12.76
N ALA A 164 7.06 31.82 13.11
CA ALA A 164 5.62 32.10 13.09
C ALA A 164 5.05 32.20 11.66
N HIS A 165 5.81 32.76 10.71
CA HIS A 165 5.43 32.70 9.28
C HIS A 165 5.41 31.27 8.75
N TYR A 166 6.40 30.44 9.12
CA TYR A 166 6.46 29.02 8.77
C TYR A 166 5.28 28.22 9.37
N ASN A 167 4.97 28.41 10.66
CA ASN A 167 3.86 27.71 11.31
C ASN A 167 2.50 28.17 10.77
N LEU A 168 2.35 29.47 10.46
CA LEU A 168 1.18 30.01 9.76
C LEU A 168 1.01 29.34 8.40
N ALA A 169 2.07 29.26 7.60
CA ALA A 169 2.03 28.61 6.30
C ALA A 169 1.60 27.14 6.39
N ASN A 170 2.14 26.37 7.36
CA ASN A 170 1.73 24.99 7.60
C ASN A 170 0.23 24.89 7.96
N ALA A 171 -0.29 25.77 8.81
CA ALA A 171 -1.71 25.76 9.17
C ALA A 171 -2.62 26.17 7.99
N LEU A 172 -2.19 27.12 7.16
CA LEU A 172 -2.90 27.50 5.93
C LEU A 172 -2.91 26.37 4.90
N LYS A 173 -1.80 25.65 4.76
CA LYS A 173 -1.72 24.43 3.95
C LYS A 173 -2.72 23.38 4.45
N ASP A 174 -2.75 23.11 5.75
CA ASP A 174 -3.68 22.13 6.35
C ASP A 174 -5.16 22.56 6.18
N LEU A 175 -5.43 23.86 6.01
CA LEU A 175 -6.75 24.43 5.66
C LEU A 175 -7.05 24.44 4.15
N GLY A 176 -6.12 24.00 3.28
CA GLY A 176 -6.26 24.05 1.82
C GLY A 176 -6.06 25.45 1.22
N ARG A 177 -5.64 26.45 1.99
CA ARG A 177 -5.35 27.82 1.53
C ARG A 177 -3.91 27.91 1.00
N LEU A 178 -3.66 27.23 -0.11
CA LEU A 178 -2.31 26.98 -0.62
C LEU A 178 -1.56 28.26 -1.05
N ASP A 179 -2.22 29.21 -1.73
CA ASP A 179 -1.58 30.47 -2.13
C ASP A 179 -1.13 31.31 -0.93
N ASP A 180 -1.97 31.38 0.11
CA ASP A 180 -1.65 32.08 1.36
C ASP A 180 -0.48 31.39 2.09
N ALA A 181 -0.40 30.06 2.02
CA ALA A 181 0.71 29.29 2.56
C ALA A 181 2.02 29.60 1.83
N VAL A 182 2.02 29.64 0.48
CA VAL A 182 3.19 30.03 -0.32
C VAL A 182 3.68 31.43 0.05
N ALA A 183 2.76 32.41 0.14
CA ALA A 183 3.11 33.77 0.54
C ALA A 183 3.74 33.83 1.94
N SER A 184 3.26 33.01 2.87
CA SER A 184 3.76 32.93 4.23
C SER A 184 5.13 32.22 4.30
N TYR A 185 5.35 31.14 3.54
CA TYR A 185 6.68 30.51 3.43
C TYR A 185 7.73 31.46 2.84
N HIS A 186 7.41 32.22 1.78
CA HIS A 186 8.34 33.22 1.23
C HIS A 186 8.69 34.30 2.26
N ARG A 187 7.73 34.72 3.09
CA ARG A 187 8.03 35.65 4.20
C ARG A 187 8.95 35.03 5.24
N ALA A 188 8.74 33.76 5.61
CA ALA A 188 9.66 33.04 6.49
C ALA A 188 11.08 33.01 5.91
N LEU A 189 11.23 32.66 4.62
CA LEU A 189 12.52 32.61 3.92
C LEU A 189 13.18 33.99 3.76
N ARG A 190 12.41 35.07 3.65
CA ARG A 190 12.96 36.44 3.63
C ARG A 190 13.69 36.77 4.94
N PHE A 191 13.19 36.27 6.07
CA PHE A 191 13.80 36.48 7.39
C PHE A 191 14.84 35.42 7.75
N LYS A 192 14.70 34.19 7.22
CA LYS A 192 15.64 33.08 7.43
C LYS A 192 15.85 32.28 6.12
N PRO A 193 16.78 32.71 5.25
CA PRO A 193 16.98 32.10 3.91
C PRO A 193 17.50 30.66 3.92
N ASP A 194 18.13 30.25 5.02
CA ASP A 194 18.73 28.93 5.27
C ASP A 194 17.78 27.97 6.01
N PHE A 195 16.47 28.24 6.01
CA PHE A 195 15.48 27.40 6.68
C PHE A 195 15.08 26.20 5.80
N ALA A 196 15.83 25.11 5.89
CA ALA A 196 15.65 23.91 5.05
C ALA A 196 14.23 23.31 5.10
N GLU A 197 13.60 23.27 6.27
CA GLU A 197 12.22 22.80 6.47
C GLU A 197 11.20 23.67 5.74
N THR A 198 11.47 24.98 5.64
CA THR A 198 10.60 25.90 4.89
C THR A 198 10.72 25.66 3.39
N HIS A 199 11.94 25.49 2.86
CA HIS A 199 12.15 25.14 1.44
C HIS A 199 11.48 23.80 1.09
N SER A 200 11.60 22.80 1.96
CA SER A 200 10.93 21.50 1.80
C SER A 200 9.41 21.65 1.71
N ASN A 201 8.78 22.29 2.71
CA ASN A 201 7.31 22.40 2.74
C ASN A 201 6.77 23.34 1.65
N LEU A 202 7.52 24.39 1.28
CA LEU A 202 7.20 25.23 0.13
C LEU A 202 7.20 24.42 -1.16
N GLY A 203 8.20 23.55 -1.36
CA GLY A 203 8.25 22.65 -2.51
C GLY A 203 7.02 21.74 -2.62
N VAL A 204 6.53 21.22 -1.48
CA VAL A 204 5.30 20.41 -1.45
C VAL A 204 4.09 21.23 -1.91
N VAL A 205 3.89 22.42 -1.34
CA VAL A 205 2.72 23.26 -1.69
C VAL A 205 2.77 23.76 -3.13
N LEU A 206 3.96 24.13 -3.62
CA LEU A 206 4.14 24.52 -5.02
C LEU A 206 3.81 23.36 -5.97
N ASN A 207 4.20 22.13 -5.62
CA ASN A 207 3.85 20.96 -6.40
C ASN A 207 2.34 20.68 -6.37
N ASP A 208 1.68 20.84 -5.22
CA ASP A 208 0.22 20.68 -5.09
C ASP A 208 -0.55 21.72 -5.92
N LEU A 209 0.01 22.93 -6.08
CA LEU A 209 -0.50 23.98 -6.97
C LEU A 209 -0.13 23.79 -8.46
N GLY A 210 0.70 22.79 -8.79
CA GLY A 210 1.18 22.55 -10.16
C GLY A 210 2.35 23.44 -10.61
N HIS A 211 2.96 24.22 -9.72
CA HIS A 211 4.16 25.01 -9.97
C HIS A 211 5.42 24.12 -9.87
N VAL A 212 5.56 23.19 -10.81
CA VAL A 212 6.54 22.09 -10.73
C VAL A 212 8.01 22.58 -10.72
N ASP A 213 8.35 23.59 -11.51
CA ASP A 213 9.73 24.10 -11.61
C ASP A 213 10.18 24.81 -10.32
N ASP A 214 9.27 25.58 -9.69
CA ASP A 214 9.53 26.25 -8.43
C ASP A 214 9.61 25.25 -7.27
N ALA A 215 8.80 24.18 -7.34
CA ALA A 215 8.87 23.06 -6.40
C ALA A 215 10.22 22.34 -6.46
N GLU A 216 10.70 22.00 -7.67
CA GLU A 216 12.02 21.39 -7.88
C GLU A 216 13.14 22.28 -7.31
N THR A 217 13.08 23.59 -7.59
CA THR A 217 14.04 24.58 -7.08
C THR A 217 14.06 24.60 -5.56
N SER A 218 12.88 24.60 -4.93
CA SER A 218 12.74 24.60 -3.48
C SER A 218 13.30 23.32 -2.84
N TYR A 219 13.00 22.14 -3.40
CA TYR A 219 13.57 20.88 -2.93
C TYR A 219 15.09 20.83 -3.05
N ARG A 220 15.64 21.26 -4.19
CA ARG A 220 17.10 21.33 -4.38
C ARG A 220 17.75 22.28 -3.38
N ARG A 221 17.09 23.39 -3.04
CA ARG A 221 17.61 24.32 -2.01
C ARG A 221 17.57 23.70 -0.62
N ALA A 222 16.51 22.97 -0.26
CA ALA A 222 16.46 22.21 0.99
C ALA A 222 17.60 21.18 1.07
N LEU A 223 17.87 20.44 -0.01
CA LEU A 223 18.96 19.46 -0.06
C LEU A 223 20.35 20.08 -0.05
N ALA A 224 20.53 21.28 -0.61
CA ALA A 224 21.78 22.01 -0.51
C ALA A 224 22.10 22.45 0.93
N LEU A 225 21.06 22.72 1.74
CA LEU A 225 21.19 23.07 3.15
C LEU A 225 21.32 21.82 4.05
N LYS A 226 20.61 20.74 3.68
CA LYS A 226 20.57 19.48 4.41
C LYS A 226 20.59 18.30 3.41
N PRO A 227 21.78 17.79 3.04
CA PRO A 227 21.92 16.71 2.05
C PRO A 227 21.33 15.36 2.48
N ASP A 228 21.19 15.14 3.79
CA ASP A 228 20.65 13.92 4.40
C ASP A 228 19.14 13.99 4.68
N TYR A 229 18.40 14.85 3.94
CA TYR A 229 16.97 15.04 4.13
C TYR A 229 16.14 14.02 3.32
N ALA A 230 16.04 12.78 3.81
CA ALA A 230 15.37 11.65 3.15
C ALA A 230 13.96 12.00 2.60
N MET A 231 13.10 12.62 3.41
CA MET A 231 11.76 13.03 2.97
C MET A 231 11.77 14.00 1.76
N VAL A 232 12.79 14.86 1.64
CA VAL A 232 12.93 15.75 0.47
C VAL A 232 13.44 14.99 -0.75
N LEU A 233 14.34 14.03 -0.57
CA LEU A 233 14.78 13.14 -1.65
C LEU A 233 13.60 12.33 -2.20
N ASP A 234 12.74 11.82 -1.33
CA ASP A 234 11.50 11.11 -1.68
C ASP A 234 10.56 11.99 -2.52
N ASN A 235 10.27 13.21 -2.04
CA ASN A 235 9.41 14.16 -2.74
C ASN A 235 9.99 14.60 -4.10
N LEU A 236 11.30 14.85 -4.14
CA LEU A 236 12.00 15.21 -5.38
C LEU A 236 12.01 14.04 -6.37
N ALA A 237 12.19 12.80 -5.90
CA ALA A 237 12.12 11.62 -6.75
C ALA A 237 10.74 11.47 -7.41
N LEU A 238 9.66 11.64 -6.63
CA LEU A 238 8.30 11.62 -7.16
C LEU A 238 8.06 12.71 -8.21
N LEU A 239 8.51 13.94 -7.94
CA LEU A 239 8.38 15.07 -8.86
C LEU A 239 9.15 14.82 -10.17
N LEU A 240 10.41 14.39 -10.08
CA LEU A 240 11.25 14.09 -11.25
C LEU A 240 10.68 12.92 -12.05
N ASN A 241 10.13 11.91 -11.40
CA ASN A 241 9.48 10.78 -12.06
C ASN A 241 8.23 11.23 -12.84
N ALA A 242 7.41 12.11 -12.26
CA ALA A 242 6.23 12.67 -12.93
C ALA A 242 6.61 13.54 -14.15
N GLN A 243 7.80 14.15 -14.16
CA GLN A 243 8.37 14.86 -15.30
C GLN A 243 9.03 13.94 -16.35
N GLY A 244 9.05 12.62 -16.14
CA GLY A 244 9.73 11.67 -17.01
C GLY A 244 11.27 11.66 -16.88
N LYS A 245 11.83 12.34 -15.88
CA LYS A 245 13.28 12.37 -15.59
C LYS A 245 13.69 11.14 -14.75
N SER A 246 13.36 9.93 -15.22
CA SER A 246 13.46 8.69 -14.44
C SER A 246 14.85 8.42 -13.86
N ALA A 247 15.93 8.69 -14.59
CA ALA A 247 17.29 8.46 -14.09
C ALA A 247 17.63 9.36 -12.87
N MET A 248 17.20 10.62 -12.90
CA MET A 248 17.41 11.54 -11.77
C MET A 248 16.53 11.16 -10.58
N ALA A 249 15.28 10.76 -10.84
CA ALA A 249 14.38 10.24 -9.82
C ALA A 249 14.97 9.01 -9.12
N MET A 250 15.58 8.10 -9.89
CA MET A 250 16.26 6.92 -9.36
C MET A 250 17.45 7.27 -8.47
N ASN A 251 18.26 8.26 -8.85
CA ASN A 251 19.36 8.71 -8.00
C ASN A 251 18.86 9.26 -6.65
N CYS A 252 17.82 10.10 -6.66
CA CYS A 252 17.24 10.65 -5.43
C CYS A 252 16.70 9.54 -4.52
N ILE A 253 15.93 8.59 -5.07
CA ILE A 253 15.33 7.55 -4.22
C ILE A 253 16.35 6.52 -3.71
N MET A 254 17.38 6.21 -4.50
CA MET A 254 18.49 5.35 -4.04
C MET A 254 19.28 6.02 -2.91
N GLN A 255 19.51 7.33 -3.00
CA GLN A 255 20.11 8.10 -1.91
C GLN A 255 19.22 8.10 -0.66
N SER A 256 17.90 8.28 -0.82
CA SER A 256 16.95 8.25 0.30
C SER A 256 16.98 6.90 1.02
N LEU A 257 16.90 5.80 0.27
CA LEU A 257 16.99 4.43 0.81
C LEU A 257 18.33 4.17 1.53
N GLY A 258 19.42 4.77 1.07
CA GLY A 258 20.72 4.69 1.73
C GLY A 258 20.80 5.44 3.06
N LEU A 259 19.95 6.44 3.28
CA LEU A 259 19.84 7.19 4.54
C LEU A 259 18.87 6.53 5.51
N GLU A 260 17.66 6.23 5.04
CA GLU A 260 16.59 5.64 5.83
C GLU A 260 15.70 4.74 4.96
N GLU A 261 15.64 3.45 5.30
CA GLU A 261 14.77 2.49 4.61
C GLU A 261 13.32 2.54 5.13
N THR A 262 12.59 3.60 4.79
CA THR A 262 11.17 3.71 5.12
C THR A 262 10.28 2.87 4.17
N VAL A 263 9.06 2.54 4.61
CA VAL A 263 8.06 1.86 3.75
C VAL A 263 7.67 2.76 2.57
N GLU A 264 7.60 4.07 2.81
CA GLU A 264 7.33 5.09 1.81
C GLU A 264 8.44 5.14 0.75
N ALA A 265 9.71 5.20 1.14
CA ALA A 265 10.84 5.22 0.21
C ALA A 265 10.88 3.95 -0.66
N LYS A 266 10.61 2.78 -0.07
CA LYS A 266 10.50 1.50 -0.81
C LYS A 266 9.41 1.53 -1.89
N LYS A 267 8.26 2.15 -1.61
CA LYS A 267 7.17 2.33 -2.59
C LYS A 267 7.50 3.35 -3.67
N ILE A 268 8.16 4.43 -3.31
CA ILE A 268 8.63 5.45 -4.26
C ILE A 268 9.67 4.81 -5.20
N PHE A 269 10.55 3.94 -4.69
CA PHE A 269 11.49 3.20 -5.52
C PHE A 269 10.77 2.37 -6.60
N VAL A 270 9.74 1.60 -6.22
CA VAL A 270 8.91 0.83 -7.15
C VAL A 270 8.28 1.74 -8.21
N THR A 271 7.78 2.91 -7.79
CA THR A 271 7.18 3.92 -8.66
C THR A 271 8.19 4.47 -9.68
N CYS A 272 9.41 4.79 -9.24
CA CYS A 272 10.46 5.34 -10.09
C CYS A 272 11.06 4.29 -11.03
N VAL A 273 11.30 3.07 -10.53
CA VAL A 273 12.03 2.03 -11.29
C VAL A 273 11.17 1.43 -12.41
N LYS A 274 9.84 1.39 -12.25
CA LYS A 274 8.89 0.95 -13.28
C LYS A 274 9.10 1.68 -14.61
N HIS A 275 9.39 2.98 -14.54
CA HIS A 275 9.57 3.87 -15.70
C HIS A 275 11.05 4.10 -16.05
N LEU A 276 11.98 3.36 -15.44
CA LEU A 276 13.39 3.48 -15.74
C LEU A 276 13.71 2.83 -17.09
N HIS A 277 14.26 3.64 -18.00
CA HIS A 277 14.90 3.15 -19.21
C HIS A 277 16.32 2.73 -18.88
N ILE A 278 16.63 1.45 -19.05
CA ILE A 278 17.92 0.85 -18.67
C ILE A 278 18.69 0.52 -19.94
N THR A 279 19.85 1.14 -20.09
CA THR A 279 20.78 0.90 -21.20
C THR A 279 22.12 0.33 -20.73
N THR A 280 22.42 0.44 -19.42
CA THR A 280 23.63 -0.08 -18.79
C THR A 280 23.28 -0.81 -17.51
N ASP A 281 24.08 -1.82 -17.14
CA ASP A 281 23.89 -2.56 -15.90
C ASP A 281 24.32 -1.71 -14.70
N ASN A 282 23.44 -1.55 -13.72
CA ASN A 282 23.69 -0.82 -12.49
C ASN A 282 23.52 -1.77 -11.30
N THR A 283 24.64 -2.09 -10.63
CA THR A 283 24.70 -3.05 -9.52
C THR A 283 23.84 -2.63 -8.33
N GLU A 284 23.75 -1.33 -8.02
CA GLU A 284 22.94 -0.84 -6.90
C GLU A 284 21.44 -1.01 -7.18
N VAL A 285 21.00 -0.64 -8.39
CA VAL A 285 19.61 -0.83 -8.82
C VAL A 285 19.27 -2.32 -8.90
N ARG A 286 20.18 -3.16 -9.41
CA ARG A 286 20.02 -4.62 -9.46
C ARG A 286 19.84 -5.21 -8.06
N SER A 287 20.67 -4.80 -7.10
CA SER A 287 20.56 -5.22 -5.70
C SER A 287 19.24 -4.78 -5.08
N ALA A 288 18.84 -3.52 -5.29
CA ALA A 288 17.56 -3.00 -4.82
C ALA A 288 16.35 -3.72 -5.44
N LEU A 289 16.41 -4.11 -6.71
CA LEU A 289 15.34 -4.89 -7.36
C LEU A 289 15.23 -6.32 -6.81
N VAL A 290 16.36 -6.99 -6.53
CA VAL A 290 16.36 -8.29 -5.84
C VAL A 290 15.63 -8.15 -4.50
N ARG A 291 15.98 -7.13 -3.71
CA ARG A 291 15.33 -6.83 -2.43
C ARG A 291 13.85 -6.46 -2.59
N ALA A 292 13.50 -5.67 -3.59
CA ALA A 292 12.12 -5.29 -3.86
C ALA A 292 11.23 -6.50 -4.16
N LEU A 293 11.76 -7.51 -4.87
CA LEU A 293 11.07 -8.77 -5.14
C LEU A 293 11.04 -9.70 -3.92
N THR A 294 12.13 -9.78 -3.14
CA THR A 294 12.22 -10.70 -1.99
C THR A 294 11.50 -10.18 -0.74
N GLU A 295 11.64 -8.90 -0.41
CA GLU A 295 11.02 -8.23 0.73
C GLU A 295 9.63 -7.65 0.40
N THR A 296 9.22 -7.64 -0.87
CA THR A 296 7.93 -7.10 -1.35
C THR A 296 7.80 -5.60 -1.13
N TRP A 297 8.61 -4.78 -1.79
CA TRP A 297 8.50 -3.31 -1.65
C TRP A 297 7.24 -2.72 -2.33
N GLY A 298 6.69 -3.44 -3.30
CA GLY A 298 5.48 -3.13 -4.06
C GLY A 298 4.88 -4.41 -4.64
N ARG A 299 4.04 -4.31 -5.69
CA ARG A 299 3.60 -5.53 -6.39
C ARG A 299 4.73 -6.01 -7.30
N PRO A 300 5.16 -7.28 -7.22
CA PRO A 300 6.21 -7.79 -8.10
C PRO A 300 5.92 -7.61 -9.60
N THR A 301 4.65 -7.68 -10.01
CA THR A 301 4.22 -7.43 -11.40
C THR A 301 4.55 -6.02 -11.90
N GLU A 302 4.64 -5.01 -11.02
CA GLU A 302 4.94 -3.63 -11.42
C GLU A 302 6.40 -3.46 -11.86
N ILE A 303 7.29 -4.35 -11.41
CA ILE A 303 8.73 -4.28 -11.69
C ILE A 303 9.25 -5.47 -12.51
N ALA A 304 8.39 -6.44 -12.87
CA ALA A 304 8.77 -7.61 -13.65
C ALA A 304 9.46 -7.24 -14.97
N GLY A 305 8.84 -6.35 -15.76
CA GLY A 305 9.38 -5.92 -17.03
C GLY A 305 10.75 -5.22 -16.93
N VAL A 306 11.01 -4.43 -15.88
CA VAL A 306 12.33 -3.80 -15.69
C VAL A 306 13.39 -4.81 -15.25
N CYS A 307 13.01 -5.79 -14.42
CA CYS A 307 13.89 -6.90 -14.07
C CYS A 307 14.29 -7.72 -15.30
N ILE A 308 13.35 -8.05 -16.19
CA ILE A 308 13.60 -8.79 -17.43
C ILE A 308 14.59 -8.03 -18.33
N ARG A 309 14.42 -6.70 -18.47
CA ARG A 309 15.36 -5.87 -19.23
C ARG A 309 16.78 -5.89 -18.65
N LEU A 310 16.93 -5.85 -17.32
CA LEU A 310 18.25 -5.97 -16.67
C LEU A 310 18.87 -7.36 -16.81
N ILE A 311 18.07 -8.41 -16.69
CA ILE A 311 18.52 -9.80 -16.87
C ILE A 311 19.08 -9.99 -18.30
N ARG A 312 18.43 -9.39 -19.30
CA ARG A 312 18.86 -9.41 -20.71
C ARG A 312 20.17 -8.67 -21.01
N LEU A 313 20.69 -7.85 -20.09
CA LEU A 313 22.00 -7.20 -20.29
C LEU A 313 23.17 -8.14 -20.01
N ASP A 314 22.91 -9.30 -19.38
CA ASP A 314 23.90 -10.36 -19.25
C ASP A 314 24.19 -10.96 -20.64
N PRO A 315 25.44 -10.90 -21.15
CA PRO A 315 25.75 -11.31 -22.52
C PRO A 315 25.43 -12.78 -22.81
N ASP A 316 25.66 -13.66 -21.83
CA ASP A 316 25.44 -15.10 -22.00
C ASP A 316 23.93 -15.40 -22.07
N ILE A 317 23.12 -14.72 -21.24
CA ILE A 317 21.66 -14.84 -21.30
C ILE A 317 21.13 -14.24 -22.60
N GLN A 318 21.63 -13.07 -23.01
CA GLN A 318 21.22 -12.41 -24.24
C GLN A 318 21.47 -13.30 -25.46
N GLU A 319 22.66 -13.89 -25.56
CA GLU A 319 23.03 -14.78 -26.66
C GLU A 319 22.18 -16.05 -26.66
N ALA A 320 21.98 -16.67 -25.49
CA ALA A 320 21.13 -17.85 -25.37
C ALA A 320 19.67 -17.56 -25.77
N MET A 321 19.11 -16.42 -25.37
CA MET A 321 17.78 -15.98 -25.79
C MET A 321 17.70 -15.77 -27.30
N ALA A 322 18.71 -15.15 -27.92
CA ALA A 322 18.75 -14.94 -29.36
C ALA A 322 18.77 -16.28 -30.13
N ARG A 323 19.56 -17.25 -29.66
CA ARG A 323 19.60 -18.61 -30.23
C ARG A 323 18.23 -19.29 -30.15
N VAL A 324 17.55 -19.19 -29.01
CA VAL A 324 16.19 -19.73 -28.82
C VAL A 324 15.19 -19.08 -29.76
N THR A 325 15.19 -17.74 -29.85
CA THR A 325 14.27 -17.02 -30.72
C THR A 325 14.45 -17.41 -32.18
N HIS A 326 15.69 -17.61 -32.64
CA HIS A 326 15.98 -18.04 -34.00
C HIS A 326 15.54 -19.50 -34.27
N ALA A 327 15.75 -20.39 -33.31
CA ALA A 327 15.43 -21.80 -33.46
C ALA A 327 13.94 -22.14 -33.21
N TRP A 328 13.16 -21.23 -32.60
CA TRP A 328 11.79 -21.52 -32.17
C TRP A 328 10.90 -22.02 -33.32
N PRO A 329 10.15 -23.14 -33.16
CA PRO A 329 9.86 -23.85 -31.91
C PRO A 329 10.81 -25.02 -31.54
N LEU A 330 11.96 -25.18 -32.21
CA LEU A 330 12.92 -26.24 -31.88
C LEU A 330 13.47 -26.06 -30.46
N ARG A 331 13.59 -27.17 -29.70
CA ARG A 331 14.17 -27.18 -28.35
C ARG A 331 15.68 -27.48 -28.45
N LEU A 332 16.50 -26.52 -28.04
CA LEU A 332 17.95 -26.61 -28.05
C LEU A 332 18.48 -27.38 -26.83
N SER A 333 19.60 -28.10 -26.99
CA SER A 333 20.30 -28.75 -25.87
C SER A 333 21.02 -27.73 -24.99
N ILE A 334 21.47 -28.12 -23.78
CA ILE A 334 22.27 -27.24 -22.91
C ILE A 334 23.54 -26.74 -23.64
N GLN A 335 24.17 -27.62 -24.41
CA GLN A 335 25.38 -27.30 -25.17
C GLN A 335 25.09 -26.28 -26.28
N ASP A 336 23.96 -26.39 -26.98
CA ASP A 336 23.58 -25.45 -28.04
C ASP A 336 23.14 -24.10 -27.46
N LEU A 337 22.52 -24.10 -26.29
CA LEU A 337 22.09 -22.88 -25.59
C LEU A 337 23.27 -22.06 -25.09
N PHE A 338 24.18 -22.68 -24.34
CA PHE A 338 25.22 -21.95 -23.58
C PHE A 338 26.66 -22.24 -24.03
N GLY A 339 26.86 -23.11 -25.03
CA GLY A 339 28.19 -23.50 -25.44
C GLY A 339 28.99 -24.13 -24.30
N SER A 340 30.29 -23.84 -24.26
CA SER A 340 31.20 -24.33 -23.19
C SER A 340 30.99 -23.64 -21.83
N GLY A 341 30.29 -22.51 -21.77
CA GLY A 341 30.01 -21.77 -20.53
C GLY A 341 28.98 -22.45 -19.61
N GLY A 342 28.21 -23.40 -20.15
CA GLY A 342 27.24 -24.18 -19.39
C GLY A 342 26.19 -23.30 -18.69
N LEU A 343 25.74 -23.71 -17.50
CA LEU A 343 24.65 -23.05 -16.77
C LEU A 343 25.13 -21.90 -15.84
N THR A 344 26.38 -21.46 -15.96
CA THR A 344 27.03 -20.52 -15.03
C THR A 344 26.29 -19.19 -14.92
N ALA A 345 25.85 -18.63 -16.05
CA ALA A 345 25.10 -17.38 -16.11
C ALA A 345 23.74 -17.47 -15.39
N LEU A 346 23.08 -18.64 -15.43
CA LEU A 346 21.83 -18.86 -14.70
C LEU A 346 22.06 -18.99 -13.19
N GLN A 347 23.10 -19.73 -12.78
CA GLN A 347 23.44 -19.93 -11.38
C GLN A 347 23.78 -18.60 -10.69
N SER A 348 24.50 -17.72 -11.39
CA SER A 348 25.04 -16.47 -10.83
C SER A 348 24.08 -15.29 -10.90
N ASN A 349 22.80 -15.51 -11.24
CA ASN A 349 21.82 -14.44 -11.43
C ASN A 349 20.74 -14.40 -10.32
N PRO A 350 20.98 -13.67 -9.21
CA PRO A 350 19.99 -13.54 -8.13
C PRO A 350 18.72 -12.81 -8.55
N LEU A 351 18.80 -11.89 -9.53
CA LEU A 351 17.63 -11.15 -10.01
C LEU A 351 16.66 -12.06 -10.77
N LEU A 352 17.18 -12.92 -11.64
CA LEU A 352 16.39 -13.94 -12.34
C LEU A 352 15.71 -14.89 -11.34
N ARG A 353 16.46 -15.41 -10.36
CA ARG A 353 15.87 -16.26 -9.31
C ARG A 353 14.80 -15.53 -8.51
N ALA A 354 15.04 -14.29 -8.10
CA ALA A 354 14.06 -13.50 -7.37
C ALA A 354 12.78 -13.26 -8.20
N LEU A 355 12.92 -12.99 -9.50
CA LEU A 355 11.79 -12.78 -10.41
C LEU A 355 10.93 -14.04 -10.53
N LEU A 356 11.55 -15.18 -10.83
CA LEU A 356 10.89 -16.48 -11.02
C LEU A 356 10.15 -16.98 -9.78
N ASN A 357 10.51 -16.50 -8.59
CA ASN A 357 9.84 -16.85 -7.34
C ASN A 357 8.76 -15.84 -6.93
N ALA A 358 8.67 -14.68 -7.57
CA ALA A 358 7.83 -13.57 -7.11
C ALA A 358 6.60 -13.31 -7.99
N THR A 359 6.69 -13.56 -9.31
CA THR A 359 5.61 -13.25 -10.26
C THR A 359 5.76 -13.98 -11.59
N HIS A 360 4.68 -14.02 -12.37
CA HIS A 360 4.70 -14.40 -13.77
C HIS A 360 5.76 -13.61 -14.56
N VAL A 361 6.43 -14.32 -15.46
CA VAL A 361 7.27 -13.75 -16.51
C VAL A 361 6.34 -13.44 -17.66
N ASP A 362 6.21 -12.17 -17.96
CA ASP A 362 5.26 -11.57 -18.91
C ASP A 362 5.92 -11.16 -20.24
N ASP A 363 7.02 -11.84 -20.58
CA ASP A 363 7.78 -11.62 -21.80
C ASP A 363 7.92 -12.93 -22.60
N ILE A 364 7.55 -12.88 -23.87
CA ILE A 364 7.49 -14.07 -24.75
C ILE A 364 8.88 -14.67 -25.02
N GLU A 365 9.91 -13.85 -25.22
CA GLU A 365 11.23 -14.39 -25.48
C GLU A 365 11.81 -15.03 -24.21
N THR A 366 11.59 -14.41 -23.05
CA THR A 366 11.99 -14.99 -21.76
C THR A 366 11.20 -16.27 -21.48
N GLU A 367 9.88 -16.32 -21.75
CA GLU A 367 9.08 -17.55 -21.66
C GLU A 367 9.67 -18.67 -22.55
N ARG A 368 9.99 -18.36 -23.82
CA ARG A 368 10.58 -19.33 -24.76
C ARG A 368 11.94 -19.83 -24.30
N PHE A 369 12.77 -18.94 -23.77
CA PHE A 369 14.06 -19.29 -23.18
C PHE A 369 13.89 -20.25 -22.00
N LEU A 370 13.04 -19.91 -21.02
CA LEU A 370 12.77 -20.76 -19.86
C LEU A 370 12.16 -22.11 -20.25
N THR A 371 11.27 -22.11 -21.25
CA THR A 371 10.70 -23.34 -21.83
C THR A 371 11.79 -24.25 -22.40
N THR A 372 12.77 -23.68 -23.09
CA THR A 372 13.87 -24.44 -23.69
C THR A 372 14.84 -24.95 -22.62
N VAL A 373 15.17 -24.13 -21.62
CA VAL A 373 16.00 -24.54 -20.48
C VAL A 373 15.32 -25.66 -19.68
N ARG A 374 13.99 -25.59 -19.48
CA ARG A 374 13.20 -26.65 -18.85
C ARG A 374 13.33 -27.98 -19.61
N CYS A 375 13.14 -27.94 -20.93
CA CYS A 375 13.27 -29.13 -21.78
C CYS A 375 14.70 -29.69 -21.74
N ALA A 376 15.72 -28.82 -21.82
CA ALA A 376 17.12 -29.23 -21.79
C ALA A 376 17.53 -29.88 -20.46
N MET A 377 16.98 -29.40 -19.33
CA MET A 377 17.12 -30.03 -18.02
C MET A 377 16.51 -31.44 -18.02
N LEU A 378 15.26 -31.57 -18.48
CA LEU A 378 14.59 -32.88 -18.57
C LEU A 378 15.38 -33.86 -19.43
N GLU A 379 15.93 -33.39 -20.56
CA GLU A 379 16.74 -34.23 -21.44
C GLU A 379 18.01 -34.76 -20.77
N ALA A 380 18.63 -33.93 -19.93
CA ALA A 380 19.89 -34.24 -19.26
C ALA A 380 19.73 -35.16 -18.02
N ILE A 381 18.50 -35.45 -17.58
CA ILE A 381 18.25 -36.39 -16.48
C ILE A 381 18.44 -37.82 -16.99
N ASP A 382 19.40 -38.52 -16.38
CA ASP A 382 19.61 -39.95 -16.54
C ASP A 382 18.87 -40.68 -15.41
N GLU A 383 17.88 -41.49 -15.75
CA GLU A 383 17.07 -42.28 -14.78
C GLU A 383 17.90 -43.35 -14.05
N THR A 384 19.15 -43.60 -14.48
CA THR A 384 19.99 -44.68 -13.96
C THR A 384 21.14 -44.22 -13.06
N LYS A 385 21.35 -42.90 -12.89
CA LYS A 385 22.47 -42.36 -12.09
C LYS A 385 22.03 -41.23 -11.16
N ALA A 386 22.58 -41.22 -9.94
CA ALA A 386 22.50 -40.07 -9.05
C ALA A 386 23.12 -38.86 -9.74
N SER A 387 22.30 -37.87 -10.12
CA SER A 387 22.74 -36.68 -10.85
C SER A 387 23.58 -35.78 -9.95
N VAL A 388 24.88 -36.06 -9.83
CA VAL A 388 25.85 -35.18 -9.16
C VAL A 388 26.90 -34.78 -10.21
N GLY A 389 26.59 -33.71 -10.94
CA GLY A 389 27.40 -33.10 -12.00
C GLY A 389 26.95 -31.66 -12.26
N THR A 390 27.20 -31.12 -13.46
CA THR A 390 26.88 -29.72 -13.86
C THR A 390 25.43 -29.29 -13.60
N LEU A 391 24.47 -30.21 -13.66
CA LEU A 391 23.05 -29.92 -13.33
C LEU A 391 22.84 -29.57 -11.85
N GLY A 392 23.58 -30.21 -10.95
CA GLY A 392 23.49 -29.95 -9.51
C GLY A 392 23.97 -28.55 -9.14
N MET A 393 24.89 -27.97 -9.92
CA MET A 393 25.38 -26.60 -9.71
C MET A 393 24.30 -25.55 -9.95
N ALA A 394 23.30 -25.84 -10.79
CA ALA A 394 22.19 -24.94 -11.10
C ALA A 394 20.90 -25.24 -10.29
N MET A 395 20.99 -26.02 -9.20
CA MET A 395 19.82 -26.46 -8.42
C MET A 395 18.90 -25.31 -7.99
N ASP A 396 19.45 -24.20 -7.47
CA ASP A 396 18.67 -23.04 -7.04
C ASP A 396 17.85 -22.42 -8.18
N PHE A 397 18.44 -22.37 -9.38
CA PHE A 397 17.75 -21.89 -10.58
C PHE A 397 16.64 -22.85 -10.97
N TYR A 398 16.89 -24.16 -10.98
CA TYR A 398 15.86 -25.15 -11.33
C TYR A 398 14.71 -25.19 -10.33
N CYS A 399 14.98 -25.00 -9.03
CA CYS A 399 13.94 -24.82 -8.02
C CYS A 399 13.11 -23.56 -8.32
N SER A 400 13.76 -22.45 -8.67
CA SER A 400 13.06 -21.22 -9.06
C SER A 400 12.23 -21.39 -10.34
N LEU A 401 12.72 -22.16 -11.31
CA LEU A 401 11.99 -22.52 -12.53
C LEU A 401 10.78 -23.41 -12.24
N ALA A 402 10.89 -24.36 -11.30
CA ALA A 402 9.78 -25.16 -10.83
C ALA A 402 8.70 -24.31 -10.16
N ASN A 403 9.10 -23.36 -9.30
CA ASN A 403 8.17 -22.40 -8.70
C ASN A 403 7.51 -21.53 -9.78
N GLN A 404 8.27 -21.06 -10.78
CA GLN A 404 7.70 -20.30 -11.90
C GLN A 404 6.65 -21.09 -12.68
N CYS A 405 6.91 -22.39 -12.93
CA CYS A 405 5.96 -23.27 -13.61
C CYS A 405 4.70 -23.49 -12.76
N PHE A 406 4.82 -23.51 -11.44
CA PHE A 406 3.65 -23.57 -10.56
C PHE A 406 2.87 -22.25 -10.53
N ILE A 407 3.58 -21.12 -10.43
CA ILE A 407 3.02 -19.76 -10.44
C ILE A 407 2.20 -19.54 -11.71
N ASN A 408 2.75 -19.87 -12.87
CA ASN A 408 2.07 -19.71 -14.16
C ASN A 408 1.14 -20.87 -14.53
N GLU A 409 0.92 -21.81 -13.62
CA GLU A 409 0.03 -22.96 -13.81
C GLU A 409 0.38 -23.78 -15.05
N TYR A 410 1.69 -23.98 -15.24
CA TYR A 410 2.29 -24.79 -16.27
C TYR A 410 1.95 -24.30 -17.68
N VAL A 411 1.76 -23.00 -17.91
CA VAL A 411 1.34 -22.46 -19.21
C VAL A 411 2.39 -22.61 -20.33
N PHE A 412 3.64 -22.97 -19.99
CA PHE A 412 4.71 -23.18 -20.95
C PHE A 412 4.41 -24.32 -21.93
N SER A 413 4.62 -24.05 -23.22
CA SER A 413 4.41 -25.04 -24.29
C SER A 413 5.35 -26.24 -24.16
N HIS A 414 4.87 -27.42 -24.54
CA HIS A 414 5.67 -28.64 -24.60
C HIS A 414 5.36 -29.42 -25.88
N THR A 415 6.31 -30.24 -26.33
CA THR A 415 6.06 -31.22 -27.40
C THR A 415 5.47 -32.52 -26.85
N ASP A 416 4.93 -33.37 -27.71
CA ASP A 416 4.44 -34.69 -27.30
C ASP A 416 5.58 -35.60 -26.81
N ALA A 417 6.79 -35.44 -27.34
CA ALA A 417 7.96 -36.20 -26.87
C ALA A 417 8.40 -35.76 -25.48
N GLU A 418 8.45 -34.44 -25.27
CA GLU A 418 8.81 -33.81 -24.00
C GLU A 418 7.86 -34.25 -22.87
N ILE A 419 6.54 -34.20 -23.10
CA ILE A 419 5.57 -34.57 -22.06
C ILE A 419 5.54 -36.07 -21.76
N ARG A 420 5.86 -36.93 -22.74
CA ARG A 420 6.03 -38.38 -22.51
C ARG A 420 7.20 -38.61 -21.56
N LYS A 421 8.38 -38.05 -21.86
CA LYS A 421 9.57 -38.17 -21.01
C LYS A 421 9.32 -37.62 -19.59
N ALA A 422 8.63 -36.49 -19.46
CA ALA A 422 8.26 -35.96 -18.15
C ALA A 422 7.31 -36.90 -17.39
N SER A 423 6.39 -37.56 -18.09
CA SER A 423 5.47 -38.54 -17.51
C SER A 423 6.18 -39.81 -17.06
N ASP A 424 7.17 -40.28 -17.82
CA ASP A 424 8.01 -41.42 -17.45
C ASP A 424 8.81 -41.12 -16.17
N LEU A 425 9.45 -39.96 -16.10
CA LEU A 425 10.16 -39.50 -14.88
C LEU A 425 9.22 -39.37 -13.67
N ARG A 426 7.99 -38.86 -13.87
CA ARG A 426 6.96 -38.80 -12.82
C ARG A 426 6.61 -40.19 -12.31
N ASN A 427 6.44 -41.16 -13.20
CA ASN A 427 6.11 -42.54 -12.82
C ASN A 427 7.28 -43.19 -12.06
N SER A 428 8.52 -42.95 -12.49
CA SER A 428 9.74 -43.39 -11.79
C SER A 428 9.85 -42.79 -10.39
N LEU A 429 9.54 -41.48 -10.24
CA LEU A 429 9.48 -40.83 -8.93
C LEU A 429 8.43 -41.46 -8.02
N VAL A 430 7.21 -41.69 -8.51
CA VAL A 430 6.14 -42.33 -7.72
C VAL A 430 6.52 -43.75 -7.32
N ALA A 431 7.14 -44.53 -8.23
CA ALA A 431 7.62 -45.88 -7.92
C ALA A 431 8.71 -45.87 -6.84
N ALA A 432 9.64 -44.91 -6.89
CA ALA A 432 10.67 -44.75 -5.87
C ALA A 432 10.07 -44.36 -4.50
N LEU A 433 9.08 -43.47 -4.50
CA LEU A 433 8.34 -43.08 -3.29
C LEU A 433 7.56 -44.24 -2.70
N ASP A 434 6.95 -45.10 -3.51
CA ASP A 434 6.23 -46.28 -3.05
C ASP A 434 7.20 -47.31 -2.45
N ALA A 435 8.29 -47.60 -3.15
CA ALA A 435 9.34 -48.52 -2.71
C ALA A 435 10.17 -48.01 -1.51
N GLY A 436 10.06 -46.73 -1.16
CA GLY A 436 10.86 -46.11 -0.11
C GLY A 436 12.35 -46.03 -0.43
N THR A 437 12.70 -46.00 -1.72
CA THR A 437 14.10 -45.88 -2.18
C THR A 437 14.56 -44.43 -2.18
N GLU A 438 15.87 -44.20 -2.16
CA GLU A 438 16.43 -42.86 -2.27
C GLU A 438 16.03 -42.20 -3.59
N VAL A 439 15.55 -40.96 -3.53
CA VAL A 439 15.11 -40.17 -4.69
C VAL A 439 16.17 -39.10 -4.96
N PRO A 440 16.77 -39.06 -6.17
CA PRO A 440 17.66 -37.96 -6.54
C PRO A 440 16.95 -36.62 -6.47
N ALA A 441 17.57 -35.60 -5.86
CA ALA A 441 16.94 -34.29 -5.65
C ALA A 441 16.44 -33.61 -6.92
N LEU A 442 17.06 -33.87 -8.08
CA LEU A 442 16.64 -33.29 -9.34
C LEU A 442 15.33 -33.90 -9.89
N TRP A 443 14.97 -35.13 -9.51
CA TRP A 443 13.74 -35.78 -9.97
C TRP A 443 12.47 -35.02 -9.55
N PRO A 444 12.21 -34.76 -8.25
CA PRO A 444 11.03 -34.00 -7.85
C PRO A 444 11.04 -32.59 -8.44
N ILE A 445 12.19 -31.95 -8.59
CA ILE A 445 12.30 -30.62 -9.20
C ILE A 445 11.94 -30.64 -10.69
N ALA A 446 12.44 -31.61 -11.45
CA ALA A 446 12.12 -31.72 -12.86
C ALA A 446 10.65 -32.07 -13.09
N VAL A 447 10.10 -33.00 -12.31
CA VAL A 447 8.65 -33.29 -12.31
C VAL A 447 7.84 -32.03 -11.98
N ALA A 448 8.28 -31.25 -10.99
CA ALA A 448 7.65 -30.01 -10.56
C ALA A 448 7.64 -28.89 -11.61
N THR A 449 8.43 -29.00 -12.70
CA THR A 449 8.37 -28.07 -13.85
C THR A 449 7.32 -28.43 -14.90
N TYR A 450 6.72 -29.62 -14.81
CA TYR A 450 5.69 -30.11 -15.74
C TYR A 450 4.36 -30.42 -15.07
N PHE A 451 4.38 -30.84 -13.79
CA PHE A 451 3.21 -31.28 -13.05
C PHE A 451 3.19 -30.69 -11.63
N PRO A 452 2.01 -30.32 -11.10
CA PRO A 452 1.89 -29.93 -9.70
C PRO A 452 2.18 -31.11 -8.78
N LEU A 453 3.16 -30.96 -7.90
CA LEU A 453 3.58 -32.06 -7.03
C LEU A 453 2.46 -32.61 -6.14
N PHE A 454 1.54 -31.76 -5.64
CA PHE A 454 0.40 -32.24 -4.83
C PHE A 454 -0.51 -33.23 -5.57
N SER A 455 -0.46 -33.28 -6.91
CA SER A 455 -1.28 -34.21 -7.71
C SER A 455 -0.70 -35.62 -7.79
N LEU A 456 0.55 -35.81 -7.34
CA LEU A 456 1.19 -37.12 -7.35
C LEU A 456 0.67 -38.00 -6.21
N PRO A 457 0.47 -39.30 -6.44
CA PRO A 457 0.32 -40.27 -5.37
C PRO A 457 1.52 -40.22 -4.42
N LEU A 458 1.27 -40.31 -3.12
CA LEU A 458 2.31 -40.31 -2.07
C LEU A 458 3.18 -39.04 -2.03
N ALA A 459 2.76 -37.92 -2.64
CA ALA A 459 3.54 -36.68 -2.68
C ALA A 459 3.97 -36.19 -1.29
N THR A 460 3.15 -36.39 -0.25
CA THR A 460 3.47 -35.97 1.13
C THR A 460 4.71 -36.67 1.68
N ARG A 461 5.09 -37.87 1.20
CA ARG A 461 6.33 -38.55 1.61
C ARG A 461 7.58 -37.76 1.26
N LEU A 462 7.52 -36.89 0.24
CA LEU A 462 8.62 -35.98 -0.09
C LEU A 462 8.89 -34.99 1.05
N LEU A 463 7.89 -34.63 1.85
CA LEU A 463 8.04 -33.72 2.99
C LEU A 463 8.71 -34.37 4.22
N ASP A 464 8.77 -35.71 4.26
CA ASP A 464 9.38 -36.47 5.35
C ASP A 464 10.90 -36.64 5.15
N THR A 465 11.41 -36.29 3.98
CA THR A 465 12.84 -36.39 3.62
C THR A 465 13.55 -35.06 3.90
N HIS A 466 14.82 -35.12 4.28
CA HIS A 466 15.65 -33.92 4.43
C HIS A 466 16.19 -33.47 3.07
N TRP A 467 15.79 -32.28 2.63
CA TRP A 467 16.24 -31.68 1.38
C TRP A 467 17.00 -30.36 1.62
N PRO A 468 17.83 -29.91 0.67
CA PRO A 468 18.34 -28.54 0.66
C PRO A 468 17.21 -27.50 0.67
N ASP A 469 17.45 -26.33 1.28
CA ASP A 469 16.44 -25.26 1.43
C ASP A 469 15.70 -24.88 0.13
N PRO A 470 16.37 -24.74 -1.04
CA PRO A 470 15.69 -24.43 -2.30
C PRO A 470 14.69 -25.51 -2.73
N VAL A 471 15.02 -26.78 -2.49
CA VAL A 471 14.13 -27.92 -2.81
C VAL A 471 12.96 -27.94 -1.83
N MET A 472 13.23 -27.75 -0.53
CA MET A 472 12.16 -27.64 0.47
C MET A 472 11.18 -26.52 0.14
N ALA A 473 11.64 -25.36 -0.35
CA ALA A 473 10.77 -24.26 -0.75
C ALA A 473 9.79 -24.67 -1.87
N VAL A 474 10.25 -25.44 -2.86
CA VAL A 474 9.39 -25.99 -3.92
C VAL A 474 8.36 -26.97 -3.33
N LEU A 475 8.78 -27.87 -2.44
CA LEU A 475 7.87 -28.83 -1.82
C LEU A 475 6.83 -28.16 -0.91
N VAL A 476 7.21 -27.11 -0.19
CA VAL A 476 6.27 -26.30 0.61
C VAL A 476 5.23 -25.66 -0.31
N GLN A 477 5.66 -24.97 -1.36
CA GLN A 477 4.75 -24.28 -2.27
C GLN A 477 3.83 -25.24 -3.04
N GLN A 478 4.37 -26.36 -3.53
CA GLN A 478 3.63 -27.25 -4.43
C GLN A 478 2.93 -28.43 -3.74
N ILE A 479 3.19 -28.71 -2.45
CA ILE A 479 2.57 -29.81 -1.70
C ILE A 479 1.92 -29.31 -0.42
N ARG A 480 2.69 -28.71 0.48
CA ARG A 480 2.21 -28.33 1.82
C ARG A 480 1.13 -27.25 1.75
N GLU A 481 1.35 -26.19 0.99
CA GLU A 481 0.40 -25.10 0.84
C GLU A 481 -0.94 -25.56 0.21
N PRO A 482 -0.97 -26.29 -0.93
CA PRO A 482 -2.21 -26.84 -1.49
C PRO A 482 -2.96 -27.79 -0.54
N GLU A 483 -2.23 -28.56 0.27
CA GLU A 483 -2.85 -29.44 1.26
C GLU A 483 -3.50 -28.65 2.39
N GLU A 484 -2.83 -27.61 2.91
CA GLU A 484 -3.43 -26.70 3.88
C GLU A 484 -4.67 -25.99 3.29
N GLU A 485 -4.61 -25.57 2.03
CA GLU A 485 -5.74 -24.95 1.32
C GLU A 485 -6.94 -25.90 1.29
N ARG A 486 -6.75 -27.17 0.93
CA ARG A 486 -7.81 -28.21 0.95
C ARG A 486 -8.40 -28.41 2.34
N GLN A 487 -7.57 -28.46 3.38
CA GLN A 487 -8.04 -28.60 4.76
C GLN A 487 -8.87 -27.39 5.19
N LEU A 488 -8.46 -26.19 4.79
CA LEU A 488 -9.17 -24.95 5.08
C LEU A 488 -10.53 -24.87 4.39
N GLN A 489 -10.68 -25.42 3.18
CA GLN A 489 -11.98 -25.44 2.46
C GLN A 489 -13.10 -26.05 3.30
N ALA A 490 -12.81 -27.11 4.06
CA ALA A 490 -13.79 -27.77 4.92
C ALA A 490 -14.30 -26.88 6.07
N THR A 491 -13.55 -25.83 6.42
CA THR A 491 -13.85 -24.90 7.52
C THR A 491 -14.57 -23.62 7.08
N ILE A 492 -14.89 -23.49 5.79
CA ILE A 492 -15.50 -22.29 5.21
C ILE A 492 -17.02 -22.46 5.21
N SER A 493 -17.71 -21.47 5.80
CA SER A 493 -19.16 -21.46 5.89
C SER A 493 -19.79 -21.32 4.50
N ARG A 494 -20.89 -22.04 4.25
CA ARG A 494 -21.69 -21.92 3.03
C ARG A 494 -22.96 -21.15 3.37
N VAL A 495 -22.97 -19.85 3.11
CA VAL A 495 -23.98 -18.93 3.66
C VAL A 495 -25.17 -18.74 2.73
N THR A 496 -25.02 -19.04 1.44
CA THR A 496 -26.14 -19.10 0.48
C THR A 496 -26.03 -20.35 -0.39
N ARG A 497 -27.16 -20.72 -1.03
CA ARG A 497 -27.16 -21.77 -2.06
C ARG A 497 -26.72 -21.18 -3.40
N ILE A 498 -26.09 -22.01 -4.22
CA ILE A 498 -25.68 -21.70 -5.60
C ILE A 498 -26.57 -22.56 -6.50
N GLU A 499 -27.65 -21.97 -7.00
CA GLU A 499 -28.66 -22.67 -7.82
C GLU A 499 -28.77 -22.08 -9.24
N ASP A 500 -28.31 -20.85 -9.45
CA ASP A 500 -28.29 -20.20 -10.77
C ASP A 500 -27.34 -20.93 -11.72
N GLU A 501 -27.80 -21.19 -12.95
CA GLU A 501 -27.06 -21.97 -13.94
C GLU A 501 -25.76 -21.26 -14.37
N VAL A 502 -25.77 -19.93 -14.48
CA VAL A 502 -24.56 -19.16 -14.80
C VAL A 502 -23.60 -19.20 -13.63
N SER A 503 -24.07 -18.98 -12.40
CA SER A 503 -23.26 -19.12 -11.19
C SER A 503 -22.60 -20.50 -11.08
N LEU A 504 -23.31 -21.59 -11.38
CA LEU A 504 -22.76 -22.95 -11.38
C LEU A 504 -21.68 -23.14 -12.46
N ARG A 505 -21.89 -22.62 -13.67
CA ARG A 505 -20.87 -22.70 -14.74
C ARG A 505 -19.61 -21.91 -14.39
N VAL A 506 -19.78 -20.70 -13.84
CA VAL A 506 -18.68 -19.84 -13.38
C VAL A 506 -17.94 -20.50 -12.21
N GLN A 507 -18.66 -21.06 -11.24
CA GLN A 507 -18.09 -21.81 -10.12
C GLN A 507 -17.20 -22.96 -10.61
N ASN A 508 -17.71 -23.80 -11.52
CA ASN A 508 -16.97 -24.94 -12.06
C ASN A 508 -15.66 -24.51 -12.74
N GLN A 509 -15.64 -23.37 -13.43
CA GLN A 509 -14.43 -22.83 -14.06
C GLN A 509 -13.31 -22.55 -13.04
N TYR A 510 -13.67 -22.06 -11.84
CA TYR A 510 -12.73 -21.67 -10.80
C TYR A 510 -12.42 -22.76 -9.75
N GLU A 511 -13.22 -23.83 -9.67
CA GLU A 511 -12.87 -24.99 -8.82
C GLU A 511 -11.71 -25.80 -9.40
N ASP A 512 -11.64 -25.90 -10.73
CA ASP A 512 -10.54 -26.63 -11.39
C ASP A 512 -9.18 -25.92 -11.19
N ASN A 513 -9.16 -24.59 -11.26
CA ASN A 513 -7.96 -23.78 -11.01
C ASN A 513 -8.36 -22.42 -10.40
N PRO A 514 -8.03 -22.16 -9.12
CA PRO A 514 -8.40 -20.92 -8.46
C PRO A 514 -7.64 -19.72 -9.06
N TYR A 515 -8.38 -18.67 -9.38
CA TYR A 515 -7.87 -17.45 -10.03
C TYR A 515 -8.12 -16.21 -9.16
N PRO A 516 -7.19 -15.21 -9.13
CA PRO A 516 -5.77 -15.26 -9.52
C PRO A 516 -4.87 -15.71 -8.36
N ARG A 517 -3.93 -16.65 -8.53
CA ARG A 517 -2.92 -16.94 -7.49
C ARG A 517 -1.88 -15.82 -7.42
N TRP A 518 -1.55 -15.35 -6.21
CA TRP A 518 -0.59 -14.26 -6.00
C TRP A 518 0.38 -14.60 -4.85
N ILE A 519 1.68 -14.38 -5.06
CA ILE A 519 2.68 -14.89 -4.12
C ILE A 519 2.85 -13.98 -2.90
N LYS A 520 2.91 -12.68 -3.12
CA LYS A 520 3.19 -11.71 -2.05
C LYS A 520 2.16 -10.59 -1.98
N ALA A 521 1.78 -10.22 -0.75
CA ALA A 521 0.84 -9.13 -0.51
C ALA A 521 1.59 -7.80 -0.48
N THR A 522 1.03 -6.79 -1.13
CA THR A 522 1.61 -5.44 -1.16
C THR A 522 1.68 -4.84 0.25
N PRO A 523 2.78 -4.12 0.61
CA PRO A 523 2.84 -3.39 1.86
C PRO A 523 1.75 -2.32 1.93
N THR A 524 1.00 -2.30 3.02
CA THR A 524 -0.05 -1.31 3.22
C THR A 524 0.47 -0.06 3.90
N PRO A 525 0.01 1.14 3.48
CA PRO A 525 0.23 2.36 4.26
C PRO A 525 -0.49 2.26 5.61
N LYS A 526 -0.26 3.24 6.49
CA LYS A 526 -1.00 3.38 7.75
C LYS A 526 -2.51 3.35 7.48
N ALA A 527 -3.23 2.58 8.30
CA ALA A 527 -4.68 2.45 8.20
C ALA A 527 -5.38 3.81 8.38
N MET A 528 -6.42 4.04 7.59
CA MET A 528 -7.24 5.26 7.58
C MET A 528 -8.71 4.90 7.81
N ASP A 529 -9.52 5.86 8.17
CA ASP A 529 -10.98 5.70 8.06
C ASP A 529 -11.41 5.75 6.58
N ILE A 530 -12.65 5.34 6.28
CA ILE A 530 -13.16 5.35 4.90
C ILE A 530 -13.12 6.75 4.28
N PRO A 531 -13.57 7.83 4.97
CA PRO A 531 -13.50 9.17 4.41
C PRO A 531 -12.07 9.60 4.09
N GLY A 532 -11.11 9.41 5.01
CA GLY A 532 -9.70 9.72 4.76
C GLY A 532 -9.09 8.90 3.62
N TYR A 533 -9.45 7.62 3.54
CA TYR A 533 -9.05 6.75 2.42
C TYR A 533 -9.55 7.27 1.07
N LEU A 534 -10.83 7.65 0.98
CA LEU A 534 -11.44 8.15 -0.25
C LEU A 534 -11.00 9.56 -0.60
N SER A 535 -10.91 10.49 0.37
CA SER A 535 -10.39 11.84 0.15
C SER A 535 -8.95 11.82 -0.33
N ARG A 536 -8.13 10.83 0.08
CA ARG A 536 -6.78 10.68 -0.46
C ARG A 536 -6.78 10.26 -1.93
N LYS A 537 -7.72 9.41 -2.36
CA LYS A 537 -7.86 8.98 -3.76
C LYS A 537 -8.54 10.04 -4.63
N PHE A 538 -9.52 10.74 -4.07
CA PHE A 538 -10.40 11.68 -4.75
C PHE A 538 -10.47 12.99 -3.96
N PRO A 539 -9.38 13.79 -3.93
CA PRO A 539 -9.26 14.95 -3.06
C PRO A 539 -10.27 16.06 -3.37
N LEU A 540 -10.75 16.14 -4.61
CA LEU A 540 -11.72 17.14 -5.05
C LEU A 540 -13.15 16.58 -5.10
N ALA A 541 -13.38 15.30 -4.78
CA ALA A 541 -14.72 14.72 -4.78
C ALA A 541 -15.52 15.21 -3.57
N VAL A 542 -16.78 15.59 -3.81
CA VAL A 542 -17.70 16.01 -2.76
C VAL A 542 -18.32 14.77 -2.11
N LEU A 543 -17.73 14.33 -0.99
CA LEU A 543 -18.23 13.21 -0.21
C LEU A 543 -19.28 13.70 0.79
N LYS A 544 -20.51 13.15 0.75
CA LYS A 544 -21.53 13.50 1.75
C LYS A 544 -21.24 12.75 3.04
N HIS A 545 -20.69 13.44 4.04
CA HIS A 545 -20.24 12.81 5.27
C HIS A 545 -21.39 12.22 6.10
N ARG A 546 -21.20 10.98 6.56
CA ARG A 546 -21.92 10.37 7.68
C ARG A 546 -20.93 10.20 8.84
N ALA A 547 -21.36 10.47 10.07
CA ALA A 547 -20.59 10.10 11.25
C ALA A 547 -20.54 8.57 11.34
N MET A 548 -19.43 7.98 10.89
CA MET A 548 -19.18 6.54 11.06
C MET A 548 -18.59 6.36 12.46
N THR A 549 -19.41 5.88 13.40
CA THR A 549 -18.99 5.62 14.78
C THR A 549 -19.01 4.11 15.03
N GLY A 550 -17.90 3.56 15.53
CA GLY A 550 -17.77 2.12 15.83
C GLY A 550 -17.00 1.30 14.78
N ASN A 551 -17.14 -0.02 14.84
CA ASN A 551 -16.54 -0.98 13.89
C ASN A 551 -17.16 -0.83 12.50
N ILE A 552 -16.32 -0.84 11.46
CA ILE A 552 -16.74 -0.68 10.06
C ILE A 552 -17.01 -2.07 9.46
N GLU A 553 -18.22 -2.31 8.96
CA GLU A 553 -18.58 -3.56 8.28
C GLU A 553 -18.31 -3.44 6.77
N VAL A 554 -17.42 -4.27 6.24
CA VAL A 554 -17.05 -4.27 4.81
C VAL A 554 -17.39 -5.60 4.17
N LEU A 555 -18.04 -5.56 3.00
CA LEU A 555 -18.25 -6.74 2.17
C LEU A 555 -17.31 -6.69 0.96
N ILE A 556 -16.59 -7.77 0.71
CA ILE A 556 -15.91 -8.02 -0.56
C ILE A 556 -16.66 -9.13 -1.28
N ALA A 557 -17.48 -8.75 -2.26
CA ALA A 557 -18.26 -9.67 -3.07
C ALA A 557 -17.44 -10.11 -4.29
N GLY A 558 -17.17 -11.41 -4.40
CA GLY A 558 -16.24 -11.93 -5.40
C GLY A 558 -14.79 -11.71 -5.00
N CYS A 559 -14.43 -12.14 -3.80
CA CYS A 559 -13.09 -11.91 -3.26
C CYS A 559 -11.98 -12.70 -3.97
N GLY A 560 -12.33 -13.72 -4.77
CA GLY A 560 -11.39 -14.63 -5.41
C GLY A 560 -10.43 -15.22 -4.37
N THR A 561 -9.15 -15.10 -4.65
CA THR A 561 -8.04 -15.56 -3.80
C THR A 561 -7.66 -14.57 -2.68
N GLY A 562 -8.51 -13.59 -2.36
CA GLY A 562 -8.42 -12.78 -1.13
C GLY A 562 -7.47 -11.60 -1.14
N GLN A 563 -6.79 -11.30 -2.26
CA GLN A 563 -5.82 -10.19 -2.30
C GLN A 563 -6.46 -8.84 -1.95
N HIS A 564 -7.64 -8.55 -2.52
CA HIS A 564 -8.39 -7.33 -2.23
C HIS A 564 -8.93 -7.30 -0.80
N SER A 565 -9.36 -8.45 -0.26
CA SER A 565 -9.85 -8.57 1.10
C SER A 565 -8.75 -8.27 2.12
N ILE A 566 -7.55 -8.83 1.91
CA ILE A 566 -6.36 -8.55 2.72
C ILE A 566 -5.94 -7.08 2.61
N ALA A 567 -5.95 -6.51 1.40
CA ALA A 567 -5.61 -5.10 1.20
C ALA A 567 -6.58 -4.19 1.97
N THR A 568 -7.89 -4.44 1.85
CA THR A 568 -8.95 -3.67 2.51
C THR A 568 -8.84 -3.75 4.03
N ALA A 569 -8.72 -4.96 4.58
CA ALA A 569 -8.59 -5.19 6.02
C ALA A 569 -7.38 -4.49 6.65
N ARG A 570 -6.30 -4.32 5.88
CA ARG A 570 -5.07 -3.64 6.34
C ARG A 570 -5.10 -2.12 6.12
N GLN A 571 -5.90 -1.63 5.17
CA GLN A 571 -5.98 -0.20 4.82
C GLN A 571 -7.03 0.56 5.63
N LEU A 572 -8.08 -0.13 6.08
CA LEU A 572 -9.18 0.48 6.81
C LEU A 572 -9.08 0.20 8.32
N HIS A 573 -9.04 1.27 9.11
CA HIS A 573 -8.96 1.19 10.57
C HIS A 573 -10.28 0.62 11.15
N GLY A 574 -10.18 -0.44 11.95
CA GLY A 574 -11.35 -1.04 12.63
C GLY A 574 -12.32 -1.76 11.69
N ALA A 575 -11.90 -2.09 10.46
CA ALA A 575 -12.74 -2.82 9.52
C ALA A 575 -12.83 -4.31 9.86
N THR A 576 -14.08 -4.82 9.90
CA THR A 576 -14.39 -6.25 9.88
C THR A 576 -14.86 -6.59 8.46
N VAL A 577 -14.17 -7.53 7.81
CA VAL A 577 -14.37 -7.84 6.40
C VAL A 577 -15.07 -9.19 6.28
N LEU A 578 -16.25 -9.21 5.66
CA LEU A 578 -16.84 -10.42 5.09
C LEU A 578 -16.39 -10.53 3.63
N ALA A 579 -15.65 -11.57 3.29
CA ALA A 579 -15.18 -11.86 1.95
C ALA A 579 -15.89 -13.11 1.42
N VAL A 580 -16.63 -12.96 0.31
CA VAL A 580 -17.43 -14.04 -0.28
C VAL A 580 -17.02 -14.35 -1.70
N ASP A 581 -17.11 -15.62 -2.07
CA ASP A 581 -16.87 -16.11 -3.43
C ASP A 581 -17.68 -17.39 -3.71
N LEU A 582 -17.80 -17.77 -4.98
CA LEU A 582 -18.43 -19.02 -5.40
C LEU A 582 -17.48 -20.22 -5.21
N SER A 583 -16.18 -20.03 -5.41
CA SER A 583 -15.17 -21.11 -5.42
C SER A 583 -14.59 -21.35 -4.03
N LEU A 584 -14.77 -22.57 -3.50
CA LEU A 584 -14.11 -22.99 -2.27
C LEU A 584 -12.60 -23.07 -2.47
N SER A 585 -12.14 -23.48 -3.66
CA SER A 585 -10.72 -23.50 -3.99
C SER A 585 -10.07 -22.13 -3.88
N SER A 586 -10.73 -21.08 -4.40
CA SER A 586 -10.28 -19.69 -4.25
C SER A 586 -10.29 -19.21 -2.80
N LEU A 587 -11.36 -19.52 -2.06
CA LEU A 587 -11.49 -19.13 -0.65
C LEU A 587 -10.50 -19.87 0.27
N GLY A 588 -10.18 -21.13 -0.03
CA GLY A 588 -9.16 -21.91 0.69
C GLY A 588 -7.78 -21.26 0.58
N TYR A 589 -7.42 -20.83 -0.63
CA TYR A 589 -6.21 -20.03 -0.88
C TYR A 589 -6.24 -18.70 -0.11
N ALA A 590 -7.32 -17.94 -0.23
CA ALA A 590 -7.50 -16.66 0.46
C ALA A 590 -7.32 -16.78 1.97
N LYS A 591 -7.94 -17.80 2.57
CA LYS A 591 -7.86 -18.09 4.01
C LYS A 591 -6.46 -18.48 4.45
N ARG A 592 -5.74 -19.29 3.66
CA ARG A 592 -4.33 -19.63 3.94
C ARG A 592 -3.44 -18.38 3.93
N LYS A 593 -3.51 -17.56 2.87
CA LYS A 593 -2.73 -16.32 2.75
C LYS A 593 -3.05 -15.33 3.87
N THR A 594 -4.30 -15.28 4.31
CA THR A 594 -4.73 -14.44 5.45
C THR A 594 -4.06 -14.89 6.76
N ARG A 595 -4.00 -16.22 7.00
CA ARG A 595 -3.31 -16.80 8.17
C ARG A 595 -1.80 -16.57 8.12
N GLU A 596 -1.19 -16.73 6.96
CA GLU A 596 0.25 -16.46 6.73
C GLU A 596 0.62 -15.02 7.12
N LEU A 597 -0.30 -14.07 6.93
CA LEU A 597 -0.12 -12.66 7.29
C LEU A 597 -0.58 -12.31 8.72
N GLY A 598 -1.07 -13.28 9.49
CA GLY A 598 -1.53 -13.08 10.88
C GLY A 598 -2.79 -12.21 11.01
N LEU A 599 -3.62 -12.12 9.97
CA LEU A 599 -4.85 -11.31 9.99
C LEU A 599 -6.02 -12.11 10.55
N THR A 600 -6.82 -11.47 11.40
CA THR A 600 -7.98 -12.09 12.07
C THR A 600 -9.31 -11.36 11.80
N SER A 601 -9.27 -10.20 11.14
CA SER A 601 -10.44 -9.37 10.85
C SER A 601 -11.20 -9.74 9.57
N ILE A 602 -10.87 -10.89 8.96
CA ILE A 602 -11.49 -11.34 7.70
C ILE A 602 -12.22 -12.66 7.93
N GLU A 603 -13.52 -12.64 7.66
CA GLU A 603 -14.38 -13.81 7.57
C GLU A 603 -14.52 -14.23 6.10
N TYR A 604 -14.23 -15.49 5.78
CA TYR A 604 -14.44 -16.05 4.43
C TYR A 604 -15.66 -16.96 4.42
N ALA A 605 -16.55 -16.77 3.43
CA ALA A 605 -17.72 -17.61 3.24
C ALA A 605 -18.00 -17.89 1.76
N GLN A 606 -18.48 -19.09 1.45
CA GLN A 606 -18.99 -19.43 0.12
C GLN A 606 -20.40 -18.87 -0.03
N ALA A 607 -20.62 -18.08 -1.07
CA ALA A 607 -21.92 -17.48 -1.36
C ALA A 607 -22.10 -17.15 -2.85
N ASP A 608 -23.33 -17.33 -3.33
CA ASP A 608 -23.80 -16.68 -4.55
C ASP A 608 -24.16 -15.21 -4.26
N LEU A 609 -23.62 -14.30 -5.08
CA LEU A 609 -23.86 -12.86 -5.02
C LEU A 609 -25.36 -12.52 -5.12
N LEU A 610 -26.10 -13.24 -5.97
CA LEU A 610 -27.53 -13.00 -6.19
C LEU A 610 -28.38 -13.26 -4.95
N ASN A 611 -27.86 -14.02 -3.99
CA ASN A 611 -28.55 -14.40 -2.76
C ASN A 611 -28.05 -13.63 -1.51
N LEU A 612 -27.14 -12.67 -1.66
CA LEU A 612 -26.57 -11.95 -0.51
C LEU A 612 -27.57 -11.06 0.23
N GLY A 613 -28.69 -10.68 -0.39
CA GLY A 613 -29.79 -9.99 0.28
C GLY A 613 -30.40 -10.78 1.46
N ALA A 614 -30.22 -12.11 1.48
CA ALA A 614 -30.71 -12.98 2.55
C ALA A 614 -29.78 -13.07 3.77
N LEU A 615 -28.61 -12.41 3.76
CA LEU A 615 -27.64 -12.48 4.86
C LEU A 615 -28.13 -11.84 6.17
N GLY A 616 -29.08 -10.91 6.10
CA GLY A 616 -29.50 -10.12 7.27
C GLY A 616 -28.39 -9.22 7.84
N ARG A 617 -27.42 -8.85 7.01
CA ARG A 617 -26.29 -7.96 7.34
C ARG A 617 -26.27 -6.77 6.39
N ASP A 618 -26.08 -5.58 6.94
CA ASP A 618 -25.86 -4.35 6.16
C ASP A 618 -24.42 -3.87 6.31
N PHE A 619 -23.86 -3.35 5.22
CA PHE A 619 -22.46 -2.97 5.12
C PHE A 619 -22.28 -1.47 4.95
N ASP A 620 -21.21 -0.95 5.53
CA ASP A 620 -20.76 0.44 5.39
C ASP A 620 -20.06 0.67 4.06
N MET A 621 -19.34 -0.36 3.59
CA MET A 621 -18.61 -0.36 2.35
C MET A 621 -18.72 -1.72 1.66
N ILE A 622 -18.90 -1.70 0.33
CA ILE A 622 -18.94 -2.92 -0.49
C ILE A 622 -17.93 -2.79 -1.63
N GLU A 623 -17.11 -3.80 -1.86
CA GLU A 623 -16.29 -3.90 -3.09
C GLU A 623 -16.74 -5.09 -3.93
N SER A 624 -16.92 -4.86 -5.22
CA SER A 624 -17.31 -5.88 -6.20
C SER A 624 -16.73 -5.55 -7.58
N VAL A 625 -15.45 -5.87 -7.76
CA VAL A 625 -14.68 -5.49 -8.97
C VAL A 625 -14.64 -6.60 -10.02
N GLY A 626 -14.71 -7.88 -9.62
CA GLY A 626 -14.39 -9.02 -10.50
C GLY A 626 -15.55 -9.98 -10.81
N VAL A 627 -16.79 -9.67 -10.44
CA VAL A 627 -17.87 -10.68 -10.48
C VAL A 627 -19.16 -10.27 -11.18
N LEU A 628 -19.57 -9.01 -11.11
CA LEU A 628 -20.88 -8.60 -11.63
C LEU A 628 -21.02 -8.87 -13.13
N HIS A 629 -19.95 -8.69 -13.89
CA HIS A 629 -19.93 -8.90 -15.34
C HIS A 629 -19.93 -10.37 -15.77
N HIS A 630 -19.89 -11.32 -14.83
CA HIS A 630 -20.01 -12.76 -15.09
C HIS A 630 -21.39 -13.33 -14.76
N LEU A 631 -22.27 -12.52 -14.17
CA LEU A 631 -23.65 -12.91 -13.87
C LEU A 631 -24.50 -12.98 -15.15
N ALA A 632 -25.64 -13.67 -15.08
CA ALA A 632 -26.65 -13.65 -16.14
C ALA A 632 -27.20 -12.24 -16.38
N ASP A 633 -27.43 -11.49 -15.30
CA ASP A 633 -27.79 -10.07 -15.32
C ASP A 633 -26.92 -9.28 -14.33
N PRO A 634 -25.89 -8.56 -14.83
CA PRO A 634 -25.02 -7.74 -13.99
C PRO A 634 -25.76 -6.66 -13.19
N TRP A 635 -26.88 -6.13 -13.72
CA TRP A 635 -27.66 -5.07 -13.08
C TRP A 635 -28.47 -5.61 -11.91
N ALA A 636 -29.03 -6.82 -12.03
CA ALA A 636 -29.67 -7.52 -10.92
C ALA A 636 -28.68 -7.74 -9.77
N GLY A 637 -27.48 -8.22 -10.07
CA GLY A 637 -26.41 -8.37 -9.07
C GLY A 637 -26.06 -7.05 -8.37
N TRP A 638 -25.92 -5.96 -9.14
CA TRP A 638 -25.65 -4.65 -8.55
C TRP A 638 -26.79 -4.20 -7.63
N ARG A 639 -28.06 -4.38 -8.02
CA ARG A 639 -29.22 -4.07 -7.14
C ARG A 639 -29.22 -4.89 -5.84
N VAL A 640 -28.83 -6.16 -5.88
CA VAL A 640 -28.68 -6.97 -4.66
C VAL A 640 -27.66 -6.35 -3.72
N LEU A 641 -26.48 -5.98 -4.22
CA LEU A 641 -25.46 -5.31 -3.40
C LEU A 641 -25.95 -3.95 -2.85
N LEU A 642 -26.71 -3.19 -3.63
CA LEU A 642 -27.29 -1.92 -3.16
C LEU A 642 -28.32 -2.13 -2.04
N SER A 643 -29.04 -3.25 -2.03
CA SER A 643 -30.05 -3.54 -1.00
C SER A 643 -29.44 -3.72 0.40
N ILE A 644 -28.18 -4.19 0.46
CA ILE A 644 -27.42 -4.42 1.70
C ILE A 644 -26.34 -3.35 1.96
N LEU A 645 -26.26 -2.31 1.11
CA LEU A 645 -25.43 -1.14 1.35
C LEU A 645 -26.21 -0.13 2.21
N ARG A 646 -25.63 0.27 3.35
CA ARG A 646 -26.24 1.27 4.23
C ARG A 646 -26.41 2.63 3.52
N PRO A 647 -27.44 3.43 3.87
CA PRO A 647 -27.53 4.80 3.41
C PRO A 647 -26.26 5.62 3.77
N GLY A 648 -25.76 6.37 2.79
CA GLY A 648 -24.49 7.10 2.88
C GLY A 648 -23.24 6.24 2.68
N GLY A 649 -23.37 4.93 2.55
CA GLY A 649 -22.27 3.99 2.36
C GLY A 649 -21.61 4.10 0.98
N PHE A 650 -20.43 3.51 0.86
CA PHE A 650 -19.60 3.57 -0.35
C PHE A 650 -19.51 2.20 -1.03
N MET A 651 -19.40 2.20 -2.36
CA MET A 651 -19.19 0.97 -3.10
C MET A 651 -18.14 1.15 -4.19
N LYS A 652 -17.22 0.19 -4.28
CA LYS A 652 -16.26 0.06 -5.37
C LYS A 652 -16.73 -1.00 -6.35
N LEU A 653 -16.76 -0.67 -7.63
CA LEU A 653 -17.29 -1.51 -8.71
C LEU A 653 -16.28 -1.69 -9.83
N GLY A 654 -16.46 -2.77 -10.61
CA GLY A 654 -15.66 -3.09 -11.79
C GLY A 654 -16.52 -3.68 -12.90
N PHE A 655 -16.47 -3.05 -14.08
CA PHE A 655 -17.10 -3.55 -15.30
C PHE A 655 -16.13 -3.47 -16.48
N TYR A 656 -16.17 -4.45 -17.38
CA TYR A 656 -15.37 -4.38 -18.60
C TYR A 656 -15.94 -3.37 -19.60
N SER A 657 -15.07 -2.54 -20.16
CA SER A 657 -15.41 -1.62 -21.24
C SER A 657 -15.68 -2.36 -22.54
N GLU A 658 -16.76 -2.00 -23.22
CA GLU A 658 -17.05 -2.50 -24.57
C GLU A 658 -15.96 -2.13 -25.58
N LEU A 659 -15.47 -0.89 -25.54
CA LEU A 659 -14.46 -0.37 -26.46
C LEU A 659 -13.06 -0.93 -26.15
N ALA A 660 -12.68 -0.98 -24.87
CA ALA A 660 -11.36 -1.46 -24.47
C ALA A 660 -11.20 -2.98 -24.63
N ARG A 661 -12.31 -3.75 -24.63
CA ARG A 661 -12.30 -5.20 -24.86
C ARG A 661 -12.24 -5.63 -26.33
N ARG A 662 -12.17 -4.70 -27.30
CA ARG A 662 -12.20 -5.01 -28.75
C ARG A 662 -11.18 -6.09 -29.20
N ASP A 663 -9.96 -6.03 -28.66
CA ASP A 663 -8.89 -6.98 -29.00
C ASP A 663 -9.18 -8.38 -28.46
N ILE A 664 -9.74 -8.45 -27.23
CA ILE A 664 -10.16 -9.72 -26.61
C ILE A 664 -11.29 -10.35 -27.41
N VAL A 665 -12.25 -9.54 -27.87
CA VAL A 665 -13.38 -10.00 -28.69
C VAL A 665 -12.88 -10.55 -30.03
N LYS A 666 -11.94 -9.86 -30.68
CA LYS A 666 -11.30 -10.34 -31.91
C LYS A 666 -10.59 -11.68 -31.68
N ALA A 667 -9.80 -11.80 -30.60
CA ALA A 667 -9.12 -13.05 -30.26
C ALA A 667 -10.12 -14.19 -29.98
N ARG A 668 -11.18 -13.94 -29.20
CA ARG A 668 -12.24 -14.92 -28.91
C ARG A 668 -12.94 -15.42 -30.18
N ALA A 669 -13.17 -14.55 -31.17
CA ALA A 669 -13.75 -14.97 -32.45
C ALA A 669 -12.83 -15.92 -33.23
N ILE A 670 -11.51 -15.67 -33.22
CA ILE A 670 -10.51 -16.56 -33.82
C ILE A 670 -10.51 -17.92 -33.10
N ILE A 671 -10.50 -17.90 -31.77
CA ILE A 671 -10.51 -19.11 -30.93
C ILE A 671 -11.72 -19.98 -31.24
N ALA A 672 -12.91 -19.38 -31.27
CA ALA A 672 -14.15 -20.07 -31.58
C ALA A 672 -14.12 -20.67 -33.01
N GLY A 673 -13.61 -19.92 -33.98
CA GLY A 673 -13.48 -20.38 -35.37
C GLY A 673 -12.51 -21.57 -35.55
N GLN A 674 -11.53 -21.72 -34.66
CA GLN A 674 -10.56 -22.81 -34.67
C GLN A 674 -10.95 -23.99 -33.78
N GLY A 675 -12.00 -23.86 -32.97
CA GLY A 675 -12.52 -24.93 -32.11
C GLY A 675 -11.64 -25.27 -30.91
N TYR A 676 -10.85 -24.32 -30.39
CA TYR A 676 -10.10 -24.55 -29.16
C TYR A 676 -11.03 -24.68 -27.94
N GLY A 677 -10.79 -25.70 -27.11
CA GLY A 677 -11.47 -25.89 -25.83
C GLY A 677 -10.83 -25.11 -24.67
N THR A 678 -11.33 -25.36 -23.45
CA THR A 678 -10.89 -24.70 -22.21
C THR A 678 -9.80 -25.46 -21.45
N THR A 679 -9.31 -26.58 -21.99
CA THR A 679 -8.29 -27.39 -21.30
C THR A 679 -6.94 -26.68 -21.29
N ALA A 680 -6.08 -26.98 -20.31
CA ALA A 680 -4.73 -26.40 -20.25
C ALA A 680 -3.93 -26.65 -21.55
N ASN A 681 -4.11 -27.81 -22.18
CA ASN A 681 -3.46 -28.13 -23.44
C ASN A 681 -3.99 -27.29 -24.61
N ASP A 682 -5.31 -27.08 -24.68
CA ASP A 682 -5.93 -26.23 -25.70
C ASP A 682 -5.47 -24.78 -25.53
N ILE A 683 -5.42 -24.29 -24.29
CA ILE A 683 -4.90 -22.95 -23.96
C ILE A 683 -3.45 -22.80 -24.42
N ARG A 684 -2.56 -23.75 -24.13
CA ARG A 684 -1.15 -23.71 -24.61
C ARG A 684 -1.07 -23.63 -26.14
N LYS A 685 -1.82 -24.47 -26.85
CA LYS A 685 -1.84 -24.51 -28.32
C LYS A 685 -2.42 -23.22 -28.89
N CYS A 686 -3.53 -22.75 -28.34
CA CYS A 686 -4.16 -21.50 -28.70
C CYS A 686 -3.21 -20.31 -28.51
N ARG A 687 -2.50 -20.23 -27.37
CA ARG A 687 -1.53 -19.15 -27.13
C ARG A 687 -0.46 -19.11 -28.21
N GLN A 688 0.13 -20.26 -28.57
CA GLN A 688 1.13 -20.30 -29.64
C GLN A 688 0.56 -19.85 -30.99
N HIS A 689 -0.66 -20.29 -31.33
CA HIS A 689 -1.33 -19.87 -32.56
C HIS A 689 -1.58 -18.35 -32.58
N LEU A 690 -2.12 -17.77 -31.50
CA LEU A 690 -2.35 -16.33 -31.41
C LEU A 690 -1.05 -15.53 -31.50
N LEU A 691 0.04 -15.99 -30.88
CA LEU A 691 1.35 -15.35 -30.98
C LEU A 691 1.92 -15.38 -32.41
N ASP A 692 1.66 -16.45 -33.17
CA ASP A 692 2.07 -16.52 -34.56
C ASP A 692 1.22 -15.63 -35.46
N LEU A 693 -0.10 -15.53 -35.20
CA LEU A 693 -0.99 -14.60 -35.90
C LEU A 693 -0.67 -13.13 -35.61
N ASP A 694 -0.33 -12.77 -34.36
CA ASP A 694 -0.05 -11.39 -33.95
C ASP A 694 1.08 -10.75 -34.76
N LYS A 695 2.01 -11.56 -35.30
CA LYS A 695 3.09 -11.11 -36.20
C LYS A 695 2.57 -10.39 -37.45
N HIS A 696 1.33 -10.65 -37.86
CA HIS A 696 0.73 -10.11 -39.07
C HIS A 696 -0.63 -9.44 -38.85
N GLU A 697 -1.40 -9.85 -37.83
CA GLU A 697 -2.78 -9.40 -37.64
C GLU A 697 -3.00 -8.37 -36.53
N ASN A 698 -1.98 -8.04 -35.72
CA ASN A 698 -2.08 -7.20 -34.52
C ASN A 698 -3.33 -7.51 -33.67
N LEU A 699 -3.15 -8.43 -32.74
CA LEU A 699 -4.12 -8.83 -31.72
C LEU A 699 -4.04 -7.94 -30.47
N GLY A 700 -3.17 -6.91 -30.49
CA GLY A 700 -3.12 -5.85 -29.50
C GLY A 700 -3.00 -6.39 -28.07
N MET A 701 -3.89 -5.96 -27.18
CA MET A 701 -3.80 -6.32 -25.76
C MET A 701 -4.14 -7.78 -25.46
N ALA A 702 -4.76 -8.51 -26.38
CA ALA A 702 -5.15 -9.92 -26.17
C ALA A 702 -3.95 -10.85 -25.90
N VAL A 703 -2.77 -10.52 -26.44
CA VAL A 703 -1.54 -11.31 -26.28
C VAL A 703 -0.46 -10.58 -25.48
N ARG A 704 -0.71 -9.34 -25.06
CA ARG A 704 0.25 -8.46 -24.35
C ARG A 704 -0.08 -8.26 -22.87
N THR A 705 -1.28 -8.62 -22.44
CA THR A 705 -1.67 -8.54 -21.02
C THR A 705 -1.00 -9.63 -20.19
N LEU A 706 -0.79 -9.34 -18.90
CA LEU A 706 -0.28 -10.29 -17.90
C LEU A 706 -1.12 -11.56 -17.84
N ASP A 707 -2.44 -11.45 -18.03
CA ASP A 707 -3.34 -12.60 -17.98
C ASP A 707 -3.02 -13.64 -19.06
N PHE A 708 -2.33 -13.26 -20.14
CA PHE A 708 -1.91 -14.20 -21.17
C PHE A 708 -0.79 -15.15 -20.70
N PHE A 709 -0.19 -14.94 -19.54
CA PHE A 709 1.01 -15.67 -19.07
C PHE A 709 0.76 -16.62 -17.89
N SER A 710 -0.50 -16.98 -17.63
CA SER A 710 -0.86 -18.13 -16.78
C SER A 710 -2.08 -18.85 -17.32
N THR A 711 -2.28 -20.11 -16.95
CA THR A 711 -3.36 -20.93 -17.51
C THR A 711 -4.75 -20.46 -17.07
N SER A 712 -4.97 -20.16 -15.78
CA SER A 712 -6.26 -19.68 -15.28
C SER A 712 -6.57 -18.26 -15.77
N ALA A 713 -5.59 -17.35 -15.74
CA ALA A 713 -5.80 -15.99 -16.22
C ALA A 713 -6.07 -15.94 -17.73
N CYS A 714 -5.38 -16.77 -18.52
CA CYS A 714 -5.60 -16.83 -19.96
C CYS A 714 -6.97 -17.43 -20.28
N ARG A 715 -7.43 -18.41 -19.48
CA ARG A 715 -8.78 -18.96 -19.57
C ARG A 715 -9.84 -17.90 -19.27
N ASP A 716 -9.66 -17.15 -18.20
CA ASP A 716 -10.54 -16.04 -17.81
C ASP A 716 -10.58 -14.96 -18.90
N LEU A 717 -9.42 -14.63 -19.48
CA LEU A 717 -9.31 -13.66 -20.54
C LEU A 717 -9.96 -14.12 -21.86
N LEU A 718 -9.70 -15.34 -22.31
CA LEU A 718 -9.96 -15.76 -23.69
C LEU A 718 -11.03 -16.86 -23.84
N PHE A 719 -11.42 -17.52 -22.76
CA PHE A 719 -12.32 -18.68 -22.77
C PHE A 719 -13.46 -18.57 -21.76
N HIS A 720 -13.69 -17.38 -21.19
CA HIS A 720 -14.70 -17.19 -20.17
C HIS A 720 -16.09 -17.61 -20.64
N VAL A 721 -16.81 -18.37 -19.80
CA VAL A 721 -18.14 -18.89 -20.11
C VAL A 721 -19.22 -17.80 -20.26
N GLN A 722 -19.05 -16.68 -19.54
CA GLN A 722 -19.99 -15.56 -19.52
C GLN A 722 -19.26 -14.24 -19.23
N GLU A 723 -19.25 -13.28 -20.15
CA GLU A 723 -18.70 -11.95 -19.90
C GLU A 723 -19.56 -10.86 -20.53
N HIS A 724 -20.05 -9.96 -19.70
CA HIS A 724 -20.71 -8.74 -20.12
C HIS A 724 -19.72 -7.59 -20.24
N ARG A 725 -19.89 -6.81 -21.30
CA ARG A 725 -19.21 -5.54 -21.52
C ARG A 725 -20.22 -4.41 -21.40
N MET A 726 -19.80 -3.29 -20.84
CA MET A 726 -20.66 -2.14 -20.54
C MET A 726 -20.18 -0.89 -21.28
N THR A 727 -21.09 0.08 -21.40
CA THR A 727 -20.77 1.45 -21.81
C THR A 727 -20.92 2.38 -20.61
N LEU A 728 -20.17 3.48 -20.60
CA LEU A 728 -20.31 4.52 -19.58
C LEU A 728 -21.74 5.12 -19.56
N THR A 729 -22.42 5.18 -20.70
CA THR A 729 -23.82 5.62 -20.80
C THR A 729 -24.78 4.70 -20.03
N ALA A 730 -24.58 3.38 -20.12
CA ALA A 730 -25.39 2.41 -19.37
C ALA A 730 -25.14 2.53 -17.86
N ILE A 731 -23.87 2.72 -17.47
CA ILE A 731 -23.48 2.94 -16.06
C ILE A 731 -24.15 4.23 -15.53
N ASP A 732 -24.03 5.35 -16.25
CA ASP A 732 -24.63 6.63 -15.85
C ASP A 732 -26.16 6.53 -15.70
N SER A 733 -26.83 5.82 -16.62
CA SER A 733 -28.28 5.58 -16.53
C SER A 733 -28.64 4.84 -15.25
N PHE A 734 -27.92 3.77 -14.92
CA PHE A 734 -28.15 3.01 -13.69
C PHE A 734 -27.89 3.85 -12.42
N LEU A 735 -26.84 4.68 -12.41
CA LEU A 735 -26.55 5.58 -11.30
C LEU A 735 -27.71 6.55 -11.03
N ARG A 736 -28.26 7.15 -12.09
CA ARG A 736 -29.40 8.09 -11.98
C ARG A 736 -30.68 7.40 -11.51
N GLU A 737 -30.99 6.23 -12.06
CA GLU A 737 -32.18 5.44 -11.69
C GLU A 737 -32.17 5.00 -10.22
N ASN A 738 -30.99 4.82 -9.62
CA ASN A 738 -30.83 4.31 -8.25
C ASN A 738 -30.35 5.38 -7.25
N ASN A 739 -30.39 6.67 -7.62
CA ASN A 739 -29.97 7.80 -6.78
C ASN A 739 -28.55 7.65 -6.19
N LEU A 740 -27.59 7.32 -7.04
CA LEU A 740 -26.19 7.09 -6.66
C LEU A 740 -25.30 8.27 -7.07
N GLY A 741 -24.43 8.71 -6.16
CA GLY A 741 -23.40 9.70 -6.46
C GLY A 741 -22.15 9.03 -7.02
N PHE A 742 -21.70 9.44 -8.21
CA PHE A 742 -20.40 9.03 -8.75
C PHE A 742 -19.26 9.76 -8.03
N VAL A 743 -18.27 9.02 -7.54
CA VAL A 743 -17.12 9.58 -6.80
C VAL A 743 -15.91 9.76 -7.71
N GLY A 744 -15.60 8.78 -8.56
CA GLY A 744 -14.46 8.84 -9.47
C GLY A 744 -13.92 7.47 -9.91
N PHE A 745 -13.08 7.47 -10.94
CA PHE A 745 -12.36 6.29 -11.42
C PHE A 745 -11.01 6.11 -10.72
N GLU A 746 -10.64 4.86 -10.45
CA GLU A 746 -9.31 4.49 -9.97
C GLU A 746 -8.41 4.11 -11.16
N LEU A 747 -7.60 5.07 -11.63
CA LEU A 747 -6.73 4.94 -12.81
C LEU A 747 -5.28 5.35 -12.52
N ASP A 748 -4.38 4.99 -13.42
CA ASP A 748 -2.97 5.42 -13.36
C ASP A 748 -2.87 6.96 -13.36
N PRO A 749 -2.01 7.58 -12.51
CA PRO A 749 -1.86 9.03 -12.44
C PRO A 749 -1.57 9.71 -13.79
N SER A 750 -0.87 9.03 -14.71
CA SER A 750 -0.59 9.56 -16.05
C SER A 750 -1.87 9.75 -16.88
N VAL A 751 -2.81 8.80 -16.77
CA VAL A 751 -4.12 8.85 -17.44
C VAL A 751 -4.96 9.97 -16.85
N LEU A 752 -5.00 10.09 -15.51
CA LEU A 752 -5.69 11.19 -14.83
C LEU A 752 -5.12 12.56 -15.23
N GLY A 753 -3.79 12.67 -15.36
CA GLY A 753 -3.12 13.88 -15.84
C GLY A 753 -3.46 14.21 -17.29
N ALA A 754 -3.52 13.21 -18.18
CA ALA A 754 -3.93 13.38 -19.56
C ALA A 754 -5.39 13.84 -19.68
N TYR A 755 -6.28 13.25 -18.89
CA TYR A 755 -7.69 13.67 -18.81
C TYR A 755 -7.82 15.14 -18.37
N ARG A 756 -7.13 15.55 -17.30
CA ARG A 756 -7.19 16.96 -16.82
C ARG A 756 -6.72 17.96 -17.86
N ARG A 757 -5.68 17.62 -18.64
CA ARG A 757 -5.24 18.47 -19.75
C ARG A 757 -6.29 18.57 -20.87
N ARG A 758 -7.03 17.48 -21.09
CA ARG A 758 -8.07 17.40 -22.11
C ARG A 758 -9.38 18.09 -21.70
N PHE A 759 -9.70 18.10 -20.41
CA PHE A 759 -10.91 18.68 -19.82
C PHE A 759 -10.59 19.50 -18.56
N PRO A 760 -10.02 20.71 -18.71
CA PRO A 760 -9.59 21.53 -17.57
C PRO A 760 -10.74 21.98 -16.66
N ASP A 761 -11.98 22.00 -17.19
CA ASP A 761 -13.18 22.43 -16.47
C ASP A 761 -13.76 21.34 -15.54
N ASP A 762 -13.39 20.06 -15.74
CA ASP A 762 -13.82 18.94 -14.88
C ASP A 762 -12.74 18.57 -13.87
N GLN A 763 -12.52 19.44 -12.89
CA GLN A 763 -11.49 19.24 -11.88
C GLN A 763 -11.77 18.05 -10.95
N THR A 764 -13.05 17.71 -10.74
CA THR A 764 -13.48 16.59 -9.89
C THR A 764 -13.34 15.24 -10.59
N LEU A 765 -13.16 15.20 -11.92
CA LEU A 765 -13.03 13.99 -12.74
C LEU A 765 -14.29 13.12 -12.72
N THR A 766 -15.46 13.74 -12.50
CA THR A 766 -16.71 13.01 -12.28
C THR A 766 -17.63 13.00 -13.50
N HIS A 767 -17.27 13.70 -14.58
CA HIS A 767 -18.15 13.84 -15.74
C HIS A 767 -18.05 12.63 -16.68
N LEU A 768 -19.00 11.69 -16.60
CA LEU A 768 -18.96 10.44 -17.36
C LEU A 768 -18.98 10.63 -18.89
N ASP A 769 -19.67 11.65 -19.41
CA ASP A 769 -19.65 11.98 -20.84
C ASP A 769 -18.26 12.39 -21.35
N TYR A 770 -17.49 13.10 -20.53
CA TYR A 770 -16.12 13.49 -20.86
C TYR A 770 -15.19 12.28 -20.81
N TRP A 771 -15.37 11.38 -19.84
CA TRP A 771 -14.66 10.10 -19.82
C TRP A 771 -14.99 9.24 -21.04
N GLN A 772 -16.24 9.24 -21.50
CA GLN A 772 -16.63 8.52 -22.71
C GLN A 772 -15.96 9.11 -23.96
N LEU A 773 -15.87 10.44 -24.05
CA LEU A 773 -15.12 11.08 -25.13
C LEU A 773 -13.63 10.77 -25.04
N PHE A 774 -13.05 10.83 -23.83
CA PHE A 774 -11.65 10.50 -23.59
C PHE A 774 -11.31 9.07 -24.00
N GLU A 775 -12.17 8.11 -23.65
CA GLU A 775 -12.00 6.70 -23.99
C GLU A 775 -12.07 6.47 -25.50
N ARG A 776 -12.95 7.19 -26.22
CA ARG A 776 -12.99 7.11 -27.69
C ARG A 776 -11.69 7.60 -28.33
N GLU A 777 -11.10 8.65 -27.77
CA GLU A 777 -9.81 9.19 -28.20
C GLU A 777 -8.64 8.28 -27.77
N ASN A 778 -8.81 7.53 -26.67
CA ASN A 778 -7.81 6.67 -26.05
C ASN A 778 -8.41 5.28 -25.71
N PRO A 779 -8.63 4.40 -26.70
CA PRO A 779 -9.43 3.18 -26.55
C PRO A 779 -8.96 2.17 -25.49
N ASP A 780 -7.70 2.27 -25.04
CA ASP A 780 -7.11 1.38 -24.04
C ASP A 780 -7.16 1.92 -22.61
N THR A 781 -7.77 3.11 -22.41
CA THR A 781 -7.88 3.79 -21.10
C THR A 781 -8.40 2.85 -20.01
N PHE A 782 -9.43 2.07 -20.33
CA PHE A 782 -10.10 1.15 -19.42
C PHE A 782 -9.85 -0.32 -19.80
N PHE A 783 -8.67 -0.64 -20.35
CA PHE A 783 -8.31 -2.01 -20.74
C PHE A 783 -8.49 -3.01 -19.61
N GLY A 784 -8.10 -2.63 -18.38
CA GLY A 784 -8.38 -3.40 -17.18
C GLY A 784 -9.90 -3.50 -16.97
N MET A 785 -10.50 -2.48 -16.36
CA MET A 785 -11.94 -2.34 -16.15
C MET A 785 -12.27 -0.87 -15.92
N TYR A 786 -13.55 -0.50 -16.05
CA TYR A 786 -14.12 0.65 -15.35
C TYR A 786 -14.10 0.36 -13.84
N GLN A 787 -12.98 0.62 -13.16
CA GLN A 787 -12.92 0.59 -11.70
C GLN A 787 -13.30 1.94 -11.13
N PHE A 788 -14.43 2.02 -10.44
CA PHE A 788 -14.94 3.29 -9.92
C PHE A 788 -15.62 3.15 -8.56
N TRP A 789 -15.80 4.30 -7.94
CA TRP A 789 -16.44 4.44 -6.64
C TRP A 789 -17.77 5.18 -6.77
N ILE A 790 -18.73 4.75 -5.97
CA ILE A 790 -20.02 5.43 -5.80
C ILE A 790 -20.34 5.63 -4.31
N GLN A 791 -21.22 6.58 -4.04
CA GLN A 791 -21.85 6.77 -2.75
C GLN A 791 -23.36 6.59 -2.88
N LYS A 792 -23.97 5.77 -2.01
CA LYS A 792 -25.42 5.67 -1.91
C LYS A 792 -25.96 6.90 -1.21
N LEU A 793 -26.72 7.72 -1.94
CA LEU A 793 -27.30 8.94 -1.39
C LEU A 793 -28.49 8.58 -0.48
N ASN A 794 -28.69 9.34 0.58
CA ASN A 794 -29.92 9.21 1.37
C ASN A 794 -31.10 9.60 0.47
N ASP A 795 -32.21 8.89 0.60
CA ASP A 795 -33.47 9.36 0.03
C ASP A 795 -33.74 10.77 0.57
N PRO A 796 -34.25 11.70 -0.27
CA PRO A 796 -34.71 12.98 0.25
C PRO A 796 -35.71 12.68 1.36
N VAL A 797 -35.41 13.15 2.58
CA VAL A 797 -36.32 13.06 3.71
C VAL A 797 -37.65 13.64 3.24
N SER A 798 -38.65 12.77 3.07
CA SER A 798 -40.00 13.10 2.65
C SER A 798 -40.70 14.01 3.65
#